data_AF-A0A661ZTS6-F1
#
_entry.id   AF-A0A661ZTS6-F1
#
_cell.length_a   1.000
_cell.length_b   1.000
_cell.length_c   1.000
_cell.angle_alpha   90.00
_cell.angle_beta   90.00
_cell.angle_gamma   90.00
#
_symmetry.space_group_name_H-M   'P 1'
#
loop_
_entity.id
_entity.type
_entity.pdbx_description
1 polymer ?
#
loop_
_entity_poly.entity_id
_entity_poly.type
_entity_poly.pdbx_seq_one_letter_code
_entity_poly.pdbx_strand_id
1 'polypeptide(L)'
;MAKKIGIDLGSSSLGWFLRDDDKIIDNGVIIFDTGMVKDQGGYTSPTKDRRIARSKRRLIQARKYRKIELLKVLIEYGLTPLSNDELENWSKYKKGQQRVFPESEQFKRWLACDFTYLGNGKNYQNPYELRANVIDNKVLKHELGRALYHIVQRRGYKDIGEKDNETRKQIERREESGFKSALSKYRYLSKALKNEFIDKGERARNQYPYRFEYEEELLKICETQGYDISKNDENKFNNNFVKTVRKAIIWQRPLRSQKGNIGKCSLEPSKFRCPTSHLIYEIYRAWTYLNTIKTVEYVDDKHLIKKDIPLEFKKDLFENVFLKKENNFKFDIIQNHLDKLFKEKREYNYLNKSTKKYDSSVSGMPICKGFIKIFGDKVKNEIEQLHTYNIGTKKHNFVNNYSIYDIWHLIFNTDDDHLEDFAINKLGINTITKHDKKGKEYKENPIVKLKKAAFSSSYADLSIKAMNKIMPFLKEGFLYNQAVLLAKIPDVYSDWKENKNKVYEIIDNANDNYGYYKTIVGITNNLIDKYKALTFEDKFAYKNFDYTLDESDYIEIEKACISYWGEKTWKEKENKEIIIEQVATYYQSFFADIQRKYIEFPTLTNILKEEFQKNNIDIDIDKLYHHSDRKNIYLEKLPVDIETSKPKLPLDFKTKKTILPVPLIDSIKNPMFNKSMSILRRLMNTLIVKEYVDEDGVIQPYIDEDTEVIIEVARELNDNNKRIAIERYQRERRDNREKYRQFINEFKEKNNVFVNLNVEEKIPEFELWTEQTFEETIDEKGNIIANKNNNDIRKEKNAIKRYELWCEQKGQCMYTGKMISISQLFTPEIEIEHTIPRSLLPDNTMANLTVCYSRYNSDIKNNRMPTVCPNYENDTNEGTAIKPRLKPWIEIRDRYKNLYEIRKKPFGIEDEAKKNKRIQEKHYYKMHYDYWNDKLNRFTTEEIKESWVRRQLTDTQMVSKYAREFLKTYFKKVTVQNGRTTADYRKIFGFQSENEIKSRDKHTHHSIDAAV
;
A
#
# COMPACT_ATOMS: atom_id res chain seq x y z
N MET A 1 -14.09 10.07 43.00
CA MET A 1 -13.85 11.17 42.05
C MET A 1 -13.28 10.58 40.78
N ALA A 2 -13.99 10.68 39.66
CA ALA A 2 -13.57 10.09 38.40
C ALA A 2 -13.12 11.20 37.44
N LYS A 3 -11.84 11.60 37.53
CA LYS A 3 -11.23 12.56 36.60
C LYS A 3 -11.33 12.06 35.16
N LYS A 4 -11.79 12.94 34.27
CA LYS A 4 -11.95 12.67 32.84
C LYS A 4 -11.29 13.74 32.02
N ILE A 5 -10.50 13.32 31.03
CA ILE A 5 -9.90 14.22 30.04
C ILE A 5 -10.35 13.83 28.63
N GLY A 6 -11.01 14.77 27.95
CA GLY A 6 -11.35 14.67 26.54
C GLY A 6 -10.25 15.28 25.67
N ILE A 7 -9.97 14.65 24.52
CA ILE A 7 -8.93 15.05 23.58
C ILE A 7 -9.45 15.00 22.14
N ASP A 8 -9.49 16.15 21.48
CA ASP A 8 -9.67 16.29 20.03
C ASP A 8 -8.31 16.48 19.36
N LEU A 9 -7.86 15.46 18.63
CA LEU A 9 -6.52 15.42 18.04
C LEU A 9 -6.55 15.59 16.52
N GLY A 10 -6.22 16.80 16.08
CA GLY A 10 -6.13 17.20 14.67
C GLY A 10 -4.74 17.09 14.06
N SER A 11 -4.65 17.49 12.78
CA SER A 11 -3.38 17.55 12.04
C SER A 11 -2.53 18.80 12.34
N SER A 12 -3.14 19.82 12.93
CA SER A 12 -2.56 21.15 13.23
C SER A 12 -3.07 21.75 14.53
N SER A 13 -3.90 21.01 15.26
CA SER A 13 -4.53 21.45 16.50
C SER A 13 -4.71 20.26 17.43
N LEU A 14 -4.73 20.54 18.72
CA LEU A 14 -5.07 19.60 19.77
C LEU A 14 -5.95 20.35 20.78
N GLY A 15 -7.24 20.01 20.82
CA GLY A 15 -8.17 20.47 21.86
C GLY A 15 -8.18 19.51 23.03
N TRP A 16 -8.25 20.03 24.25
CA TRP A 16 -8.35 19.20 25.45
C TRP A 16 -9.27 19.84 26.49
N PHE A 17 -9.94 18.99 27.26
CA PHE A 17 -10.89 19.42 28.28
C PHE A 17 -10.80 18.48 29.47
N LEU A 18 -10.52 19.00 30.67
CA LEU A 18 -10.35 18.24 31.90
C LEU A 18 -11.45 18.58 32.89
N ARG A 19 -12.10 17.55 33.42
CA ARG A 19 -13.09 17.67 34.48
C ARG A 19 -12.90 16.63 35.57
N ASP A 20 -13.38 16.94 36.76
CA ASP A 20 -13.57 16.00 37.85
C ASP A 20 -15.05 15.95 38.20
N ASP A 21 -15.68 14.81 37.93
CA ASP A 21 -17.13 14.64 37.98
C ASP A 21 -17.87 15.78 37.21
N ASP A 22 -18.58 16.67 37.90
CA ASP A 22 -19.31 17.80 37.27
C ASP A 22 -18.52 19.12 37.24
N LYS A 23 -17.30 19.14 37.80
CA LYS A 23 -16.46 20.34 37.89
C LYS A 23 -15.45 20.41 36.75
N ILE A 24 -15.42 21.55 36.04
CA ILE A 24 -14.40 21.83 35.03
C ILE A 24 -13.12 22.25 35.75
N ILE A 25 -12.02 21.51 35.54
CA ILE A 25 -10.70 21.87 36.09
C ILE A 25 -10.00 22.85 35.16
N ASP A 26 -9.85 22.49 33.89
CA ASP A 26 -9.11 23.28 32.90
C ASP A 26 -9.42 22.82 31.47
N ASN A 27 -9.16 23.66 30.48
CA ASN A 27 -9.34 23.35 29.07
C ASN A 27 -8.41 24.20 28.18
N GLY A 28 -8.23 23.78 26.93
CA GLY A 28 -7.50 24.61 25.99
C GLY A 28 -7.31 24.02 24.61
N VAL A 29 -6.66 24.80 23.76
CA VAL A 29 -6.31 24.41 22.38
C VAL A 29 -4.85 24.72 22.12
N ILE A 30 -4.10 23.71 21.67
CA ILE A 30 -2.74 23.88 21.19
C ILE A 30 -2.77 23.90 19.67
N ILE A 31 -2.37 25.02 19.07
CA ILE A 31 -2.21 25.15 17.62
C ILE A 31 -0.73 24.93 17.27
N PHE A 32 -0.48 24.25 16.16
CA PHE A 32 0.88 24.01 15.68
C PHE A 32 0.92 23.87 14.16
N ASP A 33 2.06 24.25 13.59
CA ASP A 33 2.30 24.04 12.16
C ASP A 33 2.21 22.57 11.82
N THR A 34 1.48 22.26 10.74
CA THR A 34 1.45 20.91 10.20
C THR A 34 2.89 20.46 9.90
N GLY A 35 3.22 19.18 10.13
CA GLY A 35 4.54 18.62 9.77
C GLY A 35 4.82 18.58 8.25
N MET A 36 4.06 19.32 7.45
CA MET A 36 4.01 19.33 5.99
C MET A 36 4.07 20.78 5.49
N VAL A 37 4.62 20.99 4.29
CA VAL A 37 4.70 22.30 3.63
C VAL A 37 3.68 22.33 2.49
N LYS A 38 2.96 23.44 2.32
CA LYS A 38 2.01 23.65 1.23
C LYS A 38 2.77 24.22 0.02
N ASP A 39 2.89 23.46 -1.05
CA ASP A 39 3.48 23.89 -2.33
C ASP A 39 2.42 23.98 -3.44
N GLN A 40 2.79 24.53 -4.60
CA GLN A 40 2.01 24.54 -5.85
C GLN A 40 1.61 23.13 -6.36
N GLY A 41 2.08 22.05 -5.77
CA GLY A 41 1.66 20.67 -6.08
C GLY A 41 0.85 20.01 -4.96
N GLY A 42 0.47 20.78 -3.94
CA GLY A 42 -0.14 20.32 -2.70
C GLY A 42 0.82 20.21 -1.51
N TYR A 43 0.37 19.57 -0.44
CA TYR A 43 1.20 19.35 0.75
C TYR A 43 2.32 18.33 0.50
N THR A 44 3.57 18.78 0.62
CA THR A 44 4.79 17.99 0.53
C THR A 44 5.43 17.86 1.91
N SER A 45 6.18 16.78 2.14
CA SER A 45 6.96 16.68 3.37
C SER A 45 8.23 17.51 3.20
N PRO A 46 8.61 18.41 4.13
CA PRO A 46 9.89 19.14 4.03
C PRO A 46 11.11 18.21 4.00
N THR A 47 10.97 16.97 4.50
CA THR A 47 12.02 15.95 4.38
C THR A 47 12.25 15.49 2.94
N LYS A 48 11.24 15.57 2.07
CA LYS A 48 11.32 15.27 0.63
C LYS A 48 12.22 16.29 -0.06
N ASP A 49 12.04 17.58 0.21
CA ASP A 49 12.82 18.64 -0.46
C ASP A 49 14.26 18.64 0.03
N ARG A 50 14.47 18.45 1.35
CA ARG A 50 15.80 18.19 1.91
C ARG A 50 16.46 16.99 1.24
N ARG A 51 15.72 15.91 0.97
CA ARG A 51 16.23 14.72 0.29
C ARG A 51 16.58 15.00 -1.17
N ILE A 52 15.75 15.75 -1.90
CA ILE A 52 15.99 16.16 -3.30
C ILE A 52 17.24 17.05 -3.37
N ALA A 53 17.33 18.08 -2.53
CA ALA A 53 18.48 18.97 -2.46
C ALA A 53 19.77 18.21 -2.10
N ARG A 54 19.70 17.29 -1.13
CA ARG A 54 20.82 16.40 -0.78
C ARG A 54 21.22 15.50 -1.96
N SER A 55 20.27 14.98 -2.72
CA SER A 55 20.52 14.18 -3.92
C SER A 55 21.26 15.01 -4.99
N LYS A 56 20.78 16.22 -5.29
CA LYS A 56 21.44 17.16 -6.21
C LYS A 56 22.88 17.45 -5.79
N ARG A 57 23.12 17.78 -4.51
CA ARG A 57 24.47 18.03 -3.97
C ARG A 57 25.38 16.81 -4.11
N ARG A 58 24.88 15.61 -3.82
CA ARG A 58 25.65 14.36 -3.99
C ARG A 58 26.00 14.09 -5.45
N LEU A 59 25.10 14.39 -6.40
CA LEU A 59 25.39 14.26 -7.83
C LEU A 59 26.48 15.24 -8.28
N ILE A 60 26.43 16.49 -7.82
CA ILE A 60 27.47 17.50 -8.08
C ILE A 60 28.80 17.04 -7.49
N GLN A 61 28.81 16.61 -6.24
CA GLN A 61 30.01 16.11 -5.55
C GLN A 61 30.59 14.88 -6.26
N ALA A 62 29.76 13.90 -6.62
CA ALA A 62 30.20 12.72 -7.34
C ALA A 62 30.76 13.08 -8.74
N ARG A 63 30.18 14.07 -9.42
CA ARG A 63 30.69 14.62 -10.68
C ARG A 63 32.04 15.31 -10.51
N LYS A 64 32.25 16.05 -9.41
CA LYS A 64 33.53 16.66 -9.08
C LYS A 64 34.60 15.60 -8.82
N TYR A 65 34.32 14.61 -7.98
CA TYR A 65 35.29 13.57 -7.63
C TYR A 65 35.71 12.72 -8.82
N ARG A 66 34.79 12.28 -9.68
CA ARG A 66 35.17 11.53 -10.88
C ARG A 66 36.04 12.33 -11.86
N LYS A 67 35.83 13.66 -11.95
CA LYS A 67 36.72 14.54 -12.75
C LYS A 67 38.11 14.61 -12.15
N ILE A 68 38.20 14.76 -10.83
CA ILE A 68 39.48 14.76 -10.10
C ILE A 68 40.21 13.43 -10.31
N GLU A 69 39.52 12.31 -10.12
CA GLU A 69 40.11 10.97 -10.31
C GLU A 69 40.57 10.76 -11.75
N LEU A 70 39.81 11.20 -12.76
CA LEU A 70 40.31 11.15 -14.14
C LEU A 70 41.53 12.06 -14.33
N LEU A 71 41.50 13.31 -13.86
CA LEU A 71 42.63 14.23 -14.02
C LEU A 71 43.90 13.70 -13.37
N LYS A 72 43.84 13.03 -12.22
CA LYS A 72 45.01 12.36 -11.63
C LYS A 72 45.62 11.35 -12.61
N VAL A 73 44.78 10.51 -13.22
CA VAL A 73 45.21 9.55 -14.24
C VAL A 73 45.77 10.27 -15.47
N LEU A 74 45.15 11.36 -15.92
CA LEU A 74 45.67 12.12 -17.07
C LEU A 74 47.02 12.76 -16.77
N ILE A 75 47.26 13.25 -15.55
CA ILE A 75 48.56 13.83 -15.14
C ILE A 75 49.64 12.74 -15.11
N GLU A 76 49.35 11.60 -14.47
CA GLU A 76 50.27 10.46 -14.37
C GLU A 76 50.78 9.97 -15.74
N TYR A 77 49.91 10.02 -16.76
CA TYR A 77 50.23 9.58 -18.12
C TYR A 77 50.63 10.74 -19.07
N GLY A 78 50.72 11.98 -18.59
CA GLY A 78 51.08 13.16 -19.39
C GLY A 78 50.09 13.50 -20.50
N LEU A 79 48.79 13.27 -20.25
CA LEU A 79 47.68 13.49 -21.18
C LEU A 79 46.98 14.85 -20.97
N THR A 80 47.49 15.70 -20.09
CA THR A 80 46.90 17.00 -19.77
C THR A 80 48.00 18.01 -19.40
N PRO A 81 47.86 19.30 -19.76
CA PRO A 81 48.81 20.35 -19.36
C PRO A 81 48.62 20.82 -17.91
N LEU A 82 47.90 20.05 -17.08
CA LEU A 82 47.59 20.38 -15.69
C LEU A 82 48.68 19.83 -14.75
N SER A 83 49.15 20.61 -13.79
CA SER A 83 50.07 20.15 -12.76
C SER A 83 49.37 19.47 -11.58
N ASN A 84 50.10 18.64 -10.82
CA ASN A 84 49.56 18.02 -9.60
C ASN A 84 49.18 19.07 -8.54
N ASP A 85 49.96 20.15 -8.40
CA ASP A 85 49.70 21.20 -7.42
C ASP A 85 48.41 21.97 -7.73
N GLU A 86 48.16 22.32 -9.00
CA GLU A 86 46.90 22.92 -9.43
C GLU A 86 45.70 22.00 -9.14
N LEU A 87 45.86 20.69 -9.36
CA LEU A 87 44.82 19.72 -9.05
C LEU A 87 44.58 19.59 -7.54
N GLU A 88 45.63 19.60 -6.72
CA GLU A 88 45.52 19.57 -5.26
C GLU A 88 44.76 20.79 -4.72
N ASN A 89 45.11 21.98 -5.20
CA ASN A 89 44.45 23.25 -4.83
C ASN A 89 42.95 23.24 -5.16
N TRP A 90 42.54 22.58 -6.24
CA TRP A 90 41.13 22.43 -6.59
C TRP A 90 40.39 21.33 -5.81
N SER A 91 41.09 20.22 -5.54
CA SER A 91 40.50 18.97 -5.08
C SER A 91 40.45 18.83 -3.56
N LYS A 92 41.53 19.19 -2.85
CA LYS A 92 41.67 19.05 -1.40
C LYS A 92 41.20 20.31 -0.70
N TYR A 93 40.66 20.14 0.50
CA TYR A 93 40.36 21.27 1.38
C TYR A 93 41.54 21.46 2.34
N LYS A 94 42.07 22.67 2.43
CA LYS A 94 43.07 23.09 3.41
C LYS A 94 42.46 24.25 4.20
N LYS A 95 42.48 24.17 5.54
CA LYS A 95 41.92 25.22 6.41
C LYS A 95 42.67 26.53 6.13
N GLY A 96 41.95 27.62 5.84
CA GLY A 96 42.54 28.91 5.48
C GLY A 96 42.85 29.12 3.98
N GLN A 97 42.65 28.11 3.12
CA GLN A 97 42.84 28.25 1.67
C GLN A 97 41.53 28.00 0.89
N GLN A 98 41.23 28.87 -0.06
CA GLN A 98 40.09 28.70 -0.97
C GLN A 98 40.44 27.68 -2.06
N ARG A 99 39.48 26.81 -2.40
CA ARG A 99 39.63 25.88 -3.53
C ARG A 99 39.43 26.63 -4.83
N VAL A 100 40.49 26.76 -5.62
CA VAL A 100 40.49 27.48 -6.90
C VAL A 100 40.48 26.47 -8.05
N PHE A 101 39.72 26.75 -9.11
CA PHE A 101 39.73 25.90 -10.32
C PHE A 101 41.00 26.22 -11.13
N PRO A 102 41.67 25.24 -11.76
CA PRO A 102 42.88 25.52 -12.53
C PRO A 102 42.60 26.47 -13.69
N GLU A 103 43.42 27.51 -13.82
CA GLU A 103 43.20 28.61 -14.76
C GLU A 103 44.46 28.98 -15.58
N SER A 104 45.49 28.13 -15.56
CA SER A 104 46.66 28.28 -16.42
C SER A 104 46.25 28.39 -17.89
N GLU A 105 47.00 29.19 -18.65
CA GLU A 105 46.68 29.52 -20.04
C GLU A 105 46.59 28.26 -20.92
N GLN A 106 47.54 27.35 -20.80
CA GLN A 106 47.53 26.07 -21.51
C GLN A 106 46.32 25.20 -21.14
N PHE A 107 45.90 25.21 -19.87
CA PHE A 107 44.73 24.45 -19.44
C PHE A 107 43.43 25.06 -19.98
N LYS A 108 43.31 26.39 -20.04
CA LYS A 108 42.18 27.09 -20.68
C LYS A 108 42.09 26.76 -22.16
N ARG A 109 43.21 26.78 -22.89
CA ARG A 109 43.29 26.39 -24.31
C ARG A 109 42.93 24.91 -24.52
N TRP A 110 43.44 24.02 -23.67
CA TRP A 110 43.08 22.60 -23.66
C TRP A 110 41.58 22.38 -23.43
N LEU A 111 40.96 23.11 -22.50
CA LEU A 111 39.51 23.06 -22.28
C LEU A 111 38.72 23.52 -23.51
N ALA A 112 39.23 24.52 -24.24
CA ALA A 112 38.67 25.05 -25.49
C ALA A 112 38.92 24.15 -26.71
N CYS A 113 39.64 23.03 -26.56
CA CYS A 113 40.07 22.16 -27.67
C CYS A 113 41.05 22.81 -28.65
N ASP A 114 41.78 23.82 -28.20
CA ASP A 114 42.92 24.40 -28.91
C ASP A 114 44.22 23.77 -28.40
N PHE A 115 44.86 22.97 -29.26
CA PHE A 115 46.12 22.29 -28.95
C PHE A 115 47.33 22.89 -29.68
N THR A 116 47.17 24.06 -30.31
CA THR A 116 48.25 24.69 -31.12
C THR A 116 49.48 25.07 -30.30
N TYR A 117 49.39 25.13 -28.96
CA TYR A 117 50.54 25.28 -28.06
C TYR A 117 51.52 24.09 -28.07
N LEU A 118 51.16 22.97 -28.70
CA LEU A 118 52.05 21.81 -28.89
C LEU A 118 52.88 21.88 -30.19
N GLY A 119 52.75 22.96 -30.97
CA GLY A 119 53.41 23.12 -32.27
C GLY A 119 52.75 22.34 -33.40
N ASN A 120 52.52 21.03 -33.21
CA ASN A 120 51.84 20.15 -34.17
C ASN A 120 50.37 19.83 -33.81
N GLY A 121 49.84 20.47 -32.76
CA GLY A 121 48.47 20.23 -32.30
C GLY A 121 47.43 20.97 -33.15
N LYS A 122 46.25 20.36 -33.30
CA LYS A 122 45.13 20.93 -34.05
C LYS A 122 44.22 21.78 -33.15
N ASN A 123 43.39 22.61 -33.78
CA ASN A 123 42.27 23.27 -33.09
C ASN A 123 40.97 22.61 -33.55
N TYR A 124 40.11 22.21 -32.62
CA TYR A 124 38.80 21.61 -32.92
C TYR A 124 37.70 22.55 -32.45
N GLN A 125 36.62 22.64 -33.24
CA GLN A 125 35.52 23.56 -32.93
C GLN A 125 34.80 23.15 -31.63
N ASN A 126 34.74 21.84 -31.35
CA ASN A 126 34.12 21.34 -30.15
C ASN A 126 34.67 19.95 -29.73
N PRO A 127 34.40 19.53 -28.48
CA PRO A 127 34.88 18.25 -27.97
C PRO A 127 34.23 17.00 -28.58
N TYR A 128 33.15 17.14 -29.36
CA TYR A 128 32.52 16.01 -30.06
C TYR A 128 33.24 15.70 -31.36
N GLU A 129 33.68 16.74 -32.08
CA GLU A 129 34.53 16.62 -33.25
C GLU A 129 35.85 15.91 -32.90
N LEU A 130 36.50 16.37 -31.82
CA LEU A 130 37.69 15.71 -31.28
C LEU A 130 37.41 14.22 -30.96
N ARG A 131 36.33 13.91 -30.25
CA ARG A 131 35.95 12.52 -29.92
C ARG A 131 35.65 11.66 -31.15
N ALA A 132 35.10 12.24 -32.22
CA ALA A 132 34.88 11.51 -33.46
C ALA A 132 36.22 11.21 -34.16
N ASN A 133 37.17 12.15 -34.13
CA ASN A 133 38.50 11.97 -34.70
C ASN A 133 39.33 10.91 -33.97
N VAL A 134 39.32 10.93 -32.62
CA VAL A 134 40.14 10.04 -31.77
C VAL A 134 39.74 8.56 -31.90
N ILE A 135 38.52 8.27 -32.39
CA ILE A 135 38.06 6.89 -32.63
C ILE A 135 38.76 6.25 -33.83
N ASP A 136 39.02 7.03 -34.88
CA ASP A 136 39.56 6.51 -36.14
C ASP A 136 41.07 6.74 -36.26
N ASN A 137 41.60 7.75 -35.56
CA ASN A 137 42.97 8.23 -35.73
C ASN A 137 43.77 8.20 -34.42
N LYS A 138 45.07 7.93 -34.53
CA LYS A 138 46.02 8.21 -33.44
C LYS A 138 46.17 9.72 -33.28
N VAL A 139 46.15 10.19 -32.04
CA VAL A 139 46.17 11.61 -31.69
C VAL A 139 47.27 11.92 -30.68
N LEU A 140 47.55 13.20 -30.47
CA LEU A 140 48.49 13.65 -29.45
C LEU A 140 47.97 13.34 -28.05
N LYS A 141 48.89 13.21 -27.09
CA LYS A 141 48.58 12.90 -25.68
C LYS A 141 47.53 13.85 -25.08
N HIS A 142 47.66 15.15 -25.30
CA HIS A 142 46.73 16.14 -24.76
C HIS A 142 45.37 16.12 -25.47
N GLU A 143 45.32 15.80 -26.76
CA GLU A 143 44.08 15.60 -27.52
C GLU A 143 43.30 14.40 -26.95
N LEU A 144 43.98 13.28 -26.71
CA LEU A 144 43.39 12.09 -26.07
C LEU A 144 42.83 12.42 -24.69
N GLY A 145 43.62 13.08 -23.83
CA GLY A 145 43.16 13.43 -22.49
C GLY A 145 41.93 14.34 -22.50
N ARG A 146 41.83 15.28 -23.46
CA ARG A 146 40.68 16.17 -23.58
C ARG A 146 39.41 15.44 -24.01
N ALA A 147 39.55 14.44 -24.90
CA ALA A 147 38.46 13.57 -25.31
C ALA A 147 37.92 12.78 -24.09
N LEU A 148 38.82 12.14 -23.32
CA LEU A 148 38.47 11.42 -22.09
C LEU A 148 37.82 12.33 -21.03
N TYR A 149 38.32 13.56 -20.88
CA TYR A 149 37.75 14.55 -19.97
C TYR A 149 36.33 14.97 -20.37
N HIS A 150 36.00 14.99 -21.65
CA HIS A 150 34.63 15.23 -22.09
C HIS A 150 33.71 14.06 -21.72
N ILE A 151 34.16 12.81 -21.88
CA ILE A 151 33.38 11.62 -21.51
C ILE A 151 33.09 11.59 -20.00
N VAL A 152 34.05 11.94 -19.12
CA VAL A 152 33.76 11.95 -17.67
C VAL A 152 32.74 13.02 -17.26
N GLN A 153 32.65 14.13 -18.02
CA GLN A 153 31.63 15.15 -17.78
C GLN A 153 30.22 14.59 -18.04
N ARG A 154 30.09 13.68 -19.01
CA ARG A 154 28.83 13.11 -19.48
C ARG A 154 29.01 11.62 -19.78
N ARG A 155 28.62 10.77 -18.84
CA ARG A 155 28.82 9.31 -18.90
C ARG A 155 27.53 8.50 -19.08
N GLY A 156 26.50 9.16 -19.59
CA GLY A 156 25.20 8.57 -19.86
C GLY A 156 24.40 8.10 -18.63
N TYR A 157 23.17 7.70 -18.92
CA TYR A 157 22.28 7.03 -17.98
C TYR A 157 22.63 5.54 -17.90
N LYS A 158 22.65 4.95 -16.69
CA LYS A 158 22.76 3.49 -16.59
C LYS A 158 21.35 2.94 -16.64
N ASP A 159 21.09 2.13 -17.64
CA ASP A 159 19.86 1.37 -17.74
C ASP A 159 19.70 0.46 -16.49
N ILE A 160 18.52 0.49 -15.89
CA ILE A 160 18.14 -0.28 -14.70
C ILE A 160 16.91 -1.18 -15.01
N GLY A 161 16.57 -1.34 -16.30
CA GLY A 161 15.48 -2.15 -16.81
C GLY A 161 14.22 -1.34 -17.13
N GLU A 162 13.44 -1.81 -18.11
CA GLU A 162 12.24 -1.16 -18.66
C GLU A 162 11.10 -0.98 -17.63
N LYS A 163 11.13 -1.75 -16.53
CA LYS A 163 10.17 -1.61 -15.43
C LYS A 163 10.39 -0.33 -14.62
N ASP A 164 11.58 0.27 -14.69
CA ASP A 164 11.83 1.56 -14.07
C ASP A 164 11.23 2.71 -14.91
N ASN A 165 10.53 3.62 -14.24
CA ASN A 165 9.84 4.72 -14.90
C ASN A 165 10.79 5.68 -15.62
N GLU A 166 11.98 5.90 -15.07
CA GLU A 166 12.95 6.81 -15.70
C GLU A 166 13.56 6.14 -16.92
N THR A 167 13.98 4.88 -16.81
CA THR A 167 14.46 4.10 -17.97
C THR A 167 13.45 4.12 -19.11
N ARG A 168 12.16 3.89 -18.85
CA ARG A 168 11.12 3.92 -19.89
C ARG A 168 11.04 5.28 -20.60
N LYS A 169 11.07 6.38 -19.83
CA LYS A 169 11.10 7.74 -20.41
C LYS A 169 12.34 8.00 -21.25
N GLN A 170 13.49 7.45 -20.84
CA GLN A 170 14.73 7.56 -21.61
C GLN A 170 14.61 6.82 -22.95
N ILE A 171 14.00 5.63 -22.97
CA ILE A 171 13.72 4.88 -24.20
C ILE A 171 12.84 5.70 -25.15
N GLU A 172 11.71 6.22 -24.64
CA GLU A 172 10.76 7.04 -25.41
C GLU A 172 11.45 8.26 -26.04
N ARG A 173 12.19 9.03 -25.24
CA ARG A 173 12.90 10.22 -25.73
C ARG A 173 13.95 9.91 -26.80
N ARG A 174 14.59 8.74 -26.73
CA ARG A 174 15.60 8.31 -27.72
C ARG A 174 14.98 7.88 -29.04
N GLU A 175 13.73 7.42 -29.02
CA GLU A 175 12.96 7.10 -30.22
C GLU A 175 12.44 8.39 -30.85
N GLU A 176 11.83 9.28 -30.05
CA GLU A 176 11.36 10.60 -30.49
C GLU A 176 12.47 11.45 -31.12
N SER A 177 13.68 11.45 -30.53
CA SER A 177 14.80 12.26 -31.03
C SER A 177 15.54 11.65 -32.22
N GLY A 178 15.14 10.47 -32.70
CA GLY A 178 15.85 9.74 -33.76
C GLY A 178 17.24 9.21 -33.35
N PHE A 179 17.67 9.43 -32.09
CA PHE A 179 19.00 9.06 -31.61
C PHE A 179 19.29 7.56 -31.71
N LYS A 180 18.27 6.71 -31.49
CA LYS A 180 18.40 5.26 -31.64
C LYS A 180 18.79 4.86 -33.07
N SER A 181 18.16 5.48 -34.07
CA SER A 181 18.49 5.25 -35.49
C SER A 181 19.88 5.75 -35.84
N ALA A 182 20.23 6.96 -35.38
CA ALA A 182 21.55 7.55 -35.57
C ALA A 182 22.67 6.65 -35.01
N LEU A 183 22.49 6.11 -33.80
CA LEU A 183 23.48 5.22 -33.20
C LEU A 183 23.64 3.91 -33.99
N SER A 184 22.55 3.33 -34.48
CA SER A 184 22.59 2.14 -35.35
C SER A 184 23.33 2.41 -36.67
N LYS A 185 23.18 3.62 -37.23
CA LYS A 185 23.84 4.01 -38.49
C LYS A 185 25.34 4.27 -38.33
N TYR A 186 25.76 4.96 -37.27
CA TYR A 186 27.16 5.38 -37.11
C TYR A 186 27.99 4.51 -36.16
N ARG A 187 27.37 3.51 -35.53
CA ARG A 187 27.95 2.51 -34.60
C ARG A 187 28.49 3.08 -33.28
N TYR A 188 29.21 4.19 -33.32
CA TYR A 188 29.82 4.82 -32.14
C TYR A 188 29.15 6.14 -31.78
N LEU A 189 29.06 6.39 -30.48
CA LEU A 189 28.32 7.50 -29.91
C LEU A 189 28.82 8.87 -30.38
N SER A 190 30.13 9.13 -30.39
CA SER A 190 30.67 10.42 -30.83
C SER A 190 30.37 10.72 -32.31
N LYS A 191 30.42 9.71 -33.18
CA LYS A 191 30.08 9.84 -34.61
C LYS A 191 28.60 10.12 -34.80
N ALA A 192 27.73 9.40 -34.10
CA ALA A 192 26.29 9.65 -34.13
C ALA A 192 25.97 11.08 -33.65
N LEU A 193 26.56 11.52 -32.54
CA LEU A 193 26.34 12.86 -31.99
C LEU A 193 26.90 13.98 -32.88
N LYS A 194 28.02 13.76 -33.57
CA LYS A 194 28.58 14.72 -34.51
C LYS A 194 27.71 14.81 -35.76
N ASN A 195 27.59 13.70 -36.49
CA ASN A 195 27.10 13.68 -37.86
C ASN A 195 25.58 13.88 -37.97
N GLU A 196 24.79 13.36 -37.01
CA GLU A 196 23.32 13.46 -37.08
C GLU A 196 22.74 14.61 -36.28
N PHE A 197 23.52 15.21 -35.38
CA PHE A 197 23.03 16.30 -34.53
C PHE A 197 23.82 17.58 -34.75
N ILE A 198 25.12 17.59 -34.46
CA ILE A 198 25.92 18.83 -34.55
C ILE A 198 25.99 19.36 -35.97
N ASP A 199 26.27 18.51 -36.95
CA ASP A 199 26.42 18.91 -38.35
C ASP A 199 25.08 19.38 -38.95
N LYS A 200 23.95 18.98 -38.36
CA LYS A 200 22.59 19.45 -38.70
C LYS A 200 22.14 20.67 -37.89
N GLY A 201 23.02 21.28 -37.10
CA GLY A 201 22.70 22.44 -36.26
C GLY A 201 21.93 22.11 -34.98
N GLU A 202 21.74 20.83 -34.66
CA GLU A 202 21.08 20.38 -33.44
C GLU A 202 22.03 20.27 -32.25
N ARG A 203 21.47 20.42 -31.04
CA ARG A 203 22.24 20.34 -29.80
C ARG A 203 22.43 18.88 -29.37
N ALA A 204 23.63 18.33 -29.56
CA ALA A 204 24.02 17.00 -29.03
C ALA A 204 23.80 16.81 -27.52
N ARG A 205 23.68 17.91 -26.74
CA ARG A 205 23.41 17.84 -25.29
C ARG A 205 21.98 17.42 -24.92
N ASN A 206 21.05 17.49 -25.87
CA ASN A 206 19.66 17.12 -25.65
C ASN A 206 19.41 15.62 -25.88
N GLN A 207 20.44 14.88 -26.28
CA GLN A 207 20.36 13.43 -26.53
C GLN A 207 20.61 12.62 -25.24
N TYR A 208 20.09 11.40 -25.22
CA TYR A 208 20.03 10.54 -24.02
C TYR A 208 20.82 9.23 -24.17
N PRO A 209 22.16 9.29 -24.34
CA PRO A 209 22.99 8.10 -24.43
C PRO A 209 23.04 7.30 -23.13
N TYR A 210 23.15 5.99 -23.30
CA TYR A 210 23.37 5.05 -22.21
C TYR A 210 24.84 4.98 -21.82
N ARG A 211 25.06 4.50 -20.60
CA ARG A 211 26.41 4.41 -20.06
C ARG A 211 27.25 3.36 -20.77
N PHE A 212 26.67 2.22 -21.15
CA PHE A 212 27.41 1.19 -21.86
C PHE A 212 27.89 1.71 -23.23
N GLU A 213 27.12 2.59 -23.90
CA GLU A 213 27.53 3.22 -25.18
C GLU A 213 28.77 4.13 -25.01
N TYR A 214 28.86 4.84 -23.88
CA TYR A 214 30.09 5.57 -23.54
C TYR A 214 31.25 4.64 -23.18
N GLU A 215 30.96 3.46 -22.62
CA GLU A 215 31.97 2.46 -22.31
C GLU A 215 32.51 1.82 -23.59
N GLU A 216 31.66 1.49 -24.55
CA GLU A 216 32.06 1.01 -25.89
C GLU A 216 32.91 2.05 -26.62
N GLU A 217 32.50 3.33 -26.60
CA GLU A 217 33.31 4.41 -27.16
C GLU A 217 34.68 4.52 -26.48
N LEU A 218 34.71 4.48 -25.14
CA LEU A 218 35.95 4.55 -24.37
C LEU A 218 36.90 3.41 -24.73
N LEU A 219 36.39 2.17 -24.79
CA LEU A 219 37.19 1.00 -25.13
C LEU A 219 37.72 1.09 -26.55
N LYS A 220 36.90 1.57 -27.50
CA LYS A 220 37.35 1.77 -28.88
C LYS A 220 38.45 2.82 -28.98
N ILE A 221 38.32 3.93 -28.25
CA ILE A 221 39.38 4.94 -28.17
C ILE A 221 40.67 4.31 -27.64
N CYS A 222 40.61 3.56 -26.55
CA CYS A 222 41.79 2.88 -26.00
C CYS A 222 42.45 1.94 -27.02
N GLU A 223 41.65 1.13 -27.73
CA GLU A 223 42.14 0.24 -28.78
C GLU A 223 42.84 1.00 -29.92
N THR A 224 42.22 2.05 -30.47
CA THR A 224 42.81 2.86 -31.55
C THR A 224 44.13 3.53 -31.14
N GLN A 225 44.24 3.91 -29.86
CA GLN A 225 45.49 4.49 -29.32
C GLN A 225 46.55 3.42 -28.96
N GLY A 226 46.27 2.12 -29.17
CA GLY A 226 47.22 1.02 -28.97
C GLY A 226 47.25 0.43 -27.56
N TYR A 227 46.22 0.66 -26.74
CA TYR A 227 46.10 0.03 -25.43
C TYR A 227 45.40 -1.32 -25.52
N ASP A 228 45.93 -2.32 -24.81
CA ASP A 228 45.30 -3.64 -24.69
C ASP A 228 43.98 -3.57 -23.90
N ILE A 229 42.89 -4.02 -24.52
CA ILE A 229 41.54 -4.09 -23.94
C ILE A 229 41.14 -5.50 -23.49
N SER A 230 42.06 -6.47 -23.58
CA SER A 230 41.84 -7.84 -23.13
C SER A 230 41.56 -7.91 -21.62
N LYS A 231 40.81 -8.93 -21.23
CA LYS A 231 40.45 -9.20 -19.83
C LYS A 231 40.97 -10.56 -19.40
N ASN A 232 41.27 -10.70 -18.11
CA ASN A 232 41.60 -11.97 -17.49
C ASN A 232 40.34 -12.81 -17.17
N ASP A 233 40.54 -14.01 -16.64
CA ASP A 233 39.47 -14.95 -16.26
C ASP A 233 38.51 -14.39 -15.19
N GLU A 234 38.94 -13.38 -14.42
CA GLU A 234 38.10 -12.66 -13.47
C GLU A 234 37.35 -11.46 -14.09
N ASN A 235 37.32 -11.35 -15.42
CA ASN A 235 36.68 -10.27 -16.19
C ASN A 235 37.26 -8.87 -15.86
N LYS A 236 38.53 -8.78 -15.45
CA LYS A 236 39.28 -7.54 -15.20
C LYS A 236 40.21 -7.23 -16.37
N PHE A 237 40.28 -5.96 -16.76
CA PHE A 237 41.20 -5.51 -17.81
C PHE A 237 42.66 -5.68 -17.39
N ASN A 238 43.49 -6.23 -18.29
CA ASN A 238 44.91 -6.47 -18.08
C ASN A 238 45.71 -5.15 -18.05
N ASN A 239 45.36 -4.22 -18.95
CA ASN A 239 46.01 -2.93 -19.02
C ASN A 239 45.61 -1.98 -17.87
N ASN A 240 46.60 -1.48 -17.13
CA ASN A 240 46.37 -0.61 -15.97
C ASN A 240 45.74 0.76 -16.34
N PHE A 241 46.09 1.32 -17.50
CA PHE A 241 45.52 2.58 -17.98
C PHE A 241 44.03 2.42 -18.29
N VAL A 242 43.66 1.39 -19.06
CA VAL A 242 42.25 1.08 -19.38
C VAL A 242 41.43 0.86 -18.10
N LYS A 243 41.98 0.10 -17.15
CA LYS A 243 41.36 -0.19 -15.86
C LYS A 243 41.10 1.09 -15.04
N THR A 244 42.09 1.97 -14.93
CA THR A 244 41.99 3.21 -14.12
C THR A 244 41.06 4.23 -14.78
N VAL A 245 41.16 4.46 -16.09
CA VAL A 245 40.29 5.37 -16.84
C VAL A 245 38.84 4.88 -16.80
N ARG A 246 38.58 3.59 -17.06
CA ARG A 246 37.23 3.03 -16.95
C ARG A 246 36.66 3.19 -15.55
N LYS A 247 37.46 2.94 -14.50
CA LYS A 247 37.04 3.14 -13.11
C LYS A 247 36.72 4.60 -12.81
N ALA A 248 37.50 5.56 -13.32
CA ALA A 248 37.23 6.98 -13.14
C ALA A 248 35.95 7.43 -13.87
N ILE A 249 35.75 6.97 -15.11
CA ILE A 249 34.67 7.44 -15.99
C ILE A 249 33.36 6.70 -15.72
N ILE A 250 33.36 5.37 -15.83
CA ILE A 250 32.15 4.55 -15.94
C ILE A 250 31.59 4.16 -14.56
N TRP A 251 32.45 3.88 -13.59
CA TRP A 251 32.03 3.31 -12.32
C TRP A 251 31.01 4.19 -11.55
N GLN A 252 30.02 3.55 -10.95
CA GLN A 252 29.10 4.20 -10.00
C GLN A 252 28.97 3.39 -8.73
N ARG A 253 28.67 4.08 -7.62
CA ARG A 253 28.32 3.39 -6.37
C ARG A 253 27.07 2.53 -6.59
N PRO A 254 27.04 1.29 -6.09
CA PRO A 254 25.83 0.49 -6.08
C PRO A 254 24.77 1.17 -5.21
N LEU A 255 23.50 0.84 -5.46
CA LEU A 255 22.40 1.29 -4.62
C LEU A 255 22.58 0.75 -3.20
N ARG A 256 22.22 1.54 -2.19
CA ARG A 256 22.26 1.07 -0.81
C ARG A 256 21.22 -0.01 -0.60
N SER A 257 21.62 -1.08 0.07
CA SER A 257 20.71 -2.14 0.53
C SER A 257 19.52 -1.55 1.27
N GLN A 258 18.31 -2.01 0.92
CA GLN A 258 17.07 -1.65 1.59
C GLN A 258 16.65 -2.69 2.64
N LYS A 259 17.49 -3.69 2.94
CA LYS A 259 17.15 -4.78 3.88
C LYS A 259 16.74 -4.28 5.27
N GLY A 260 17.36 -3.20 5.75
CA GLY A 260 16.99 -2.58 7.04
C GLY A 260 15.64 -1.85 7.06
N ASN A 261 15.00 -1.62 5.91
CA ASN A 261 13.67 -1.03 5.82
C ASN A 261 12.55 -2.08 5.83
N ILE A 262 12.88 -3.38 5.87
CA ILE A 262 11.90 -4.46 5.91
C ILE A 262 11.26 -4.49 7.30
N GLY A 263 9.92 -4.53 7.33
CA GLY A 263 9.18 -4.64 8.59
C GLY A 263 9.46 -5.94 9.33
N LYS A 264 9.20 -5.93 10.65
CA LYS A 264 9.31 -7.10 11.52
C LYS A 264 8.02 -7.93 11.51
N CYS A 265 8.16 -9.22 11.80
CA CYS A 265 7.04 -10.16 11.89
C CYS A 265 6.17 -9.87 13.12
N SER A 266 4.85 -9.94 12.95
CA SER A 266 3.90 -9.67 14.05
C SER A 266 4.00 -10.68 15.20
N LEU A 267 4.28 -11.96 14.91
CA LEU A 267 4.38 -13.03 15.91
C LEU A 267 5.81 -13.24 16.44
N GLU A 268 6.83 -12.80 15.68
CA GLU A 268 8.25 -13.01 16.00
C GLU A 268 9.00 -11.69 15.71
N PRO A 269 8.89 -10.66 16.57
CA PRO A 269 9.38 -9.29 16.29
C PRO A 269 10.90 -9.20 16.02
N SER A 270 11.69 -10.18 16.47
CA SER A 270 13.12 -10.26 16.15
C SER A 270 13.40 -10.52 14.66
N LYS A 271 12.45 -11.18 13.96
CA LYS A 271 12.62 -11.65 12.58
C LYS A 271 11.97 -10.71 11.56
N PHE A 272 12.57 -10.62 10.37
CA PHE A 272 12.03 -9.85 9.26
C PHE A 272 10.86 -10.59 8.58
N ARG A 273 9.95 -9.81 7.99
CA ARG A 273 8.83 -10.31 7.20
C ARG A 273 9.28 -11.12 5.99
N CYS A 274 8.51 -12.15 5.65
CA CYS A 274 8.75 -13.02 4.50
C CYS A 274 8.40 -12.28 3.18
N PRO A 275 9.25 -12.33 2.14
CA PRO A 275 8.92 -11.84 0.81
C PRO A 275 7.73 -12.59 0.20
N THR A 276 6.82 -11.90 -0.50
CA THR A 276 5.64 -12.53 -1.11
C THR A 276 5.99 -13.45 -2.27
N SER A 277 7.19 -13.34 -2.84
CA SER A 277 7.70 -14.25 -3.87
C SER A 277 8.32 -15.53 -3.29
N HIS A 278 8.34 -15.71 -1.97
CA HIS A 278 8.89 -16.90 -1.34
C HIS A 278 7.94 -18.09 -1.45
N LEU A 279 8.44 -19.28 -1.77
CA LEU A 279 7.62 -20.49 -1.98
C LEU A 279 6.77 -20.83 -0.74
N ILE A 280 7.36 -20.79 0.46
CA ILE A 280 6.63 -20.97 1.72
C ILE A 280 5.41 -20.06 1.83
N TYR A 281 5.50 -18.80 1.39
CA TYR A 281 4.38 -17.87 1.50
C TYR A 281 3.20 -18.31 0.61
N GLU A 282 3.46 -18.78 -0.61
CA GLU A 282 2.41 -19.31 -1.49
C GLU A 282 1.77 -20.56 -0.89
N ILE A 283 2.58 -21.49 -0.37
CA ILE A 283 2.10 -22.73 0.27
C ILE A 283 1.26 -22.40 1.50
N TYR A 284 1.76 -21.52 2.37
CA TYR A 284 1.08 -21.06 3.58
C TYR A 284 -0.28 -20.44 3.26
N ARG A 285 -0.32 -19.57 2.25
CA ARG A 285 -1.56 -18.91 1.82
C ARG A 285 -2.55 -19.92 1.23
N ALA A 286 -2.08 -20.88 0.44
CA ALA A 286 -2.93 -21.92 -0.15
C ALA A 286 -3.57 -22.79 0.95
N TRP A 287 -2.78 -23.31 1.89
CA TRP A 287 -3.30 -24.13 3.00
C TRP A 287 -4.22 -23.36 3.93
N THR A 288 -3.89 -22.10 4.24
CA THR A 288 -4.78 -21.21 4.99
C THR A 288 -6.15 -21.07 4.31
N TYR A 289 -6.18 -20.96 2.97
CA TYR A 289 -7.41 -20.87 2.20
C TYR A 289 -8.17 -22.21 2.16
N LEU A 290 -7.49 -23.32 1.91
CA LEU A 290 -8.09 -24.66 1.83
C LEU A 290 -8.84 -25.04 3.11
N ASN A 291 -8.29 -24.69 4.29
CA ASN A 291 -8.93 -25.01 5.56
C ASN A 291 -10.21 -24.22 5.85
N THR A 292 -10.50 -23.16 5.08
CA THR A 292 -11.75 -22.40 5.22
C THR A 292 -12.90 -22.95 4.38
N ILE A 293 -12.64 -23.91 3.49
CA ILE A 293 -13.66 -24.47 2.59
C ILE A 293 -14.53 -25.43 3.37
N LYS A 294 -15.85 -25.20 3.34
CA LYS A 294 -16.87 -26.03 3.98
C LYS A 294 -17.98 -26.36 2.98
N THR A 295 -18.49 -27.58 3.05
CA THR A 295 -19.76 -27.93 2.39
C THR A 295 -20.93 -27.32 3.16
N VAL A 296 -22.00 -26.99 2.45
CA VAL A 296 -23.22 -26.43 2.99
C VAL A 296 -24.35 -27.42 2.72
N GLU A 297 -25.02 -27.83 3.79
CA GLU A 297 -26.19 -28.71 3.75
C GLU A 297 -27.36 -27.98 4.41
N TYR A 298 -28.54 -28.03 3.80
CA TYR A 298 -29.77 -27.43 4.35
C TYR A 298 -30.56 -28.52 5.07
N VAL A 299 -30.87 -28.28 6.35
CA VAL A 299 -31.73 -29.18 7.14
C VAL A 299 -33.20 -28.81 6.94
N ASP A 300 -33.49 -27.52 6.77
CA ASP A 300 -34.79 -26.97 6.37
C ASP A 300 -34.57 -25.64 5.58
N ASP A 301 -35.66 -24.96 5.19
CA ASP A 301 -35.62 -23.70 4.41
C ASP A 301 -34.85 -22.54 5.10
N LYS A 302 -34.45 -22.67 6.38
CA LYS A 302 -33.86 -21.59 7.17
C LYS A 302 -32.51 -21.96 7.83
N HIS A 303 -32.24 -23.24 8.07
CA HIS A 303 -31.07 -23.71 8.80
C HIS A 303 -30.08 -24.39 7.86
N LEU A 304 -28.89 -23.80 7.80
CA LEU A 304 -27.76 -24.32 7.04
C LEU A 304 -26.69 -24.84 8.01
N ILE A 305 -26.22 -26.06 7.75
CA ILE A 305 -25.10 -26.68 8.44
C ILE A 305 -23.87 -26.57 7.53
N LYS A 306 -22.73 -26.18 8.13
CA LYS A 306 -21.44 -26.14 7.44
C LYS A 306 -20.55 -27.26 7.95
N LYS A 307 -20.15 -28.16 7.07
CA LYS A 307 -19.24 -29.28 7.40
C LYS A 307 -17.88 -29.07 6.76
N ASP A 308 -16.81 -29.44 7.47
CA ASP A 308 -15.46 -29.37 6.93
C ASP A 308 -15.24 -30.47 5.88
N ILE A 309 -14.48 -30.15 4.83
CA ILE A 309 -14.13 -31.14 3.81
C ILE A 309 -13.03 -32.10 4.31
N PRO A 310 -13.03 -33.38 3.87
CA PRO A 310 -12.01 -34.34 4.25
C PRO A 310 -10.58 -33.86 3.98
N LEU A 311 -9.64 -34.22 4.85
CA LEU A 311 -8.24 -33.79 4.72
C LEU A 311 -7.59 -34.30 3.43
N GLU A 312 -7.95 -35.50 2.98
CA GLU A 312 -7.50 -36.07 1.71
C GLU A 312 -7.89 -35.19 0.51
N PHE A 313 -9.11 -34.63 0.52
CA PHE A 313 -9.58 -33.76 -0.56
C PHE A 313 -8.85 -32.42 -0.53
N LYS A 314 -8.48 -31.92 0.66
CA LYS A 314 -7.63 -30.72 0.79
C LYS A 314 -6.24 -30.95 0.20
N LYS A 315 -5.62 -32.11 0.47
CA LYS A 315 -4.33 -32.51 -0.13
C LYS A 315 -4.42 -32.63 -1.65
N ASP A 316 -5.45 -33.29 -2.15
CA ASP A 316 -5.67 -33.44 -3.59
C ASP A 316 -5.89 -32.07 -4.28
N LEU A 317 -6.69 -31.19 -3.70
CA LEU A 317 -6.84 -29.81 -4.20
C LEU A 317 -5.51 -29.06 -4.25
N PHE A 318 -4.67 -29.20 -3.23
CA PHE A 318 -3.36 -28.57 -3.19
C PHE A 318 -2.48 -29.04 -4.36
N GLU A 319 -2.37 -30.35 -4.56
CA GLU A 319 -1.50 -30.96 -5.57
C GLU A 319 -2.03 -30.80 -7.00
N ASN A 320 -3.33 -31.05 -7.19
CA ASN A 320 -3.94 -31.17 -8.50
C ASN A 320 -4.57 -29.88 -9.02
N VAL A 321 -4.89 -28.93 -8.14
CA VAL A 321 -5.43 -27.62 -8.54
C VAL A 321 -4.39 -26.52 -8.27
N PHE A 322 -4.03 -26.28 -7.01
CA PHE A 322 -3.23 -25.11 -6.63
C PHE A 322 -1.82 -25.13 -7.23
N LEU A 323 -1.07 -26.24 -7.13
CA LEU A 323 0.26 -26.37 -7.72
C LEU A 323 0.28 -26.28 -9.26
N LYS A 324 -0.88 -26.40 -9.92
CA LYS A 324 -1.00 -26.31 -11.39
C LYS A 324 -1.40 -24.92 -11.88
N LYS A 325 -1.84 -24.00 -11.02
CA LYS A 325 -2.35 -22.67 -11.40
C LYS A 325 -1.31 -21.58 -11.17
N GLU A 326 -0.85 -20.94 -12.25
CA GLU A 326 0.06 -19.78 -12.19
C GLU A 326 -0.69 -18.48 -11.85
N ASN A 327 -1.80 -18.22 -12.54
CA ASN A 327 -2.60 -17.01 -12.37
C ASN A 327 -3.73 -17.20 -11.36
N ASN A 328 -4.30 -16.09 -10.88
CA ASN A 328 -5.54 -16.11 -10.11
C ASN A 328 -6.65 -16.77 -10.93
N PHE A 329 -7.51 -17.51 -10.26
CA PHE A 329 -8.60 -18.27 -10.85
C PHE A 329 -9.89 -18.09 -10.03
N LYS A 330 -11.01 -18.59 -10.52
CA LYS A 330 -12.31 -18.51 -9.83
C LYS A 330 -12.56 -19.77 -9.00
N PHE A 331 -13.41 -19.66 -7.98
CA PHE A 331 -13.75 -20.78 -7.10
C PHE A 331 -14.55 -21.88 -7.81
N ASP A 332 -15.24 -21.58 -8.91
CA ASP A 332 -15.87 -22.57 -9.79
C ASP A 332 -14.94 -23.72 -10.19
N ILE A 333 -13.64 -23.48 -10.38
CA ILE A 333 -12.65 -24.53 -10.66
C ILE A 333 -12.50 -25.49 -9.47
N ILE A 334 -12.48 -24.95 -8.24
CA ILE A 334 -12.39 -25.75 -7.01
C ILE A 334 -13.67 -26.53 -6.82
N GLN A 335 -14.83 -25.88 -7.01
CA GLN A 335 -16.14 -26.54 -6.93
C GLN A 335 -16.23 -27.72 -7.89
N ASN A 336 -15.93 -27.51 -9.19
CA ASN A 336 -15.96 -28.57 -10.19
C ASN A 336 -15.00 -29.73 -9.86
N HIS A 337 -13.89 -29.46 -9.18
CA HIS A 337 -12.95 -30.47 -8.76
C HIS A 337 -13.44 -31.23 -7.52
N LEU A 338 -13.98 -30.53 -6.53
CA LEU A 338 -14.57 -31.12 -5.33
C LEU A 338 -15.81 -31.96 -5.66
N ASP A 339 -16.69 -31.48 -6.55
CA ASP A 339 -17.88 -32.25 -6.98
C ASP A 339 -17.49 -33.58 -7.65
N LYS A 340 -16.34 -33.63 -8.34
CA LYS A 340 -15.78 -34.88 -8.88
C LYS A 340 -15.26 -35.80 -7.78
N LEU A 341 -14.59 -35.27 -6.76
CA LEU A 341 -14.08 -36.04 -5.63
C LEU A 341 -15.22 -36.60 -4.75
N PHE A 342 -16.24 -35.78 -4.48
CA PHE A 342 -17.46 -36.20 -3.78
C PHE A 342 -18.36 -37.11 -4.63
N LYS A 343 -18.17 -37.14 -5.96
CA LYS A 343 -19.02 -37.83 -6.94
C LYS A 343 -20.47 -37.33 -6.98
N GLU A 344 -20.72 -36.16 -6.42
CA GLU A 344 -22.02 -35.50 -6.37
C GLU A 344 -21.82 -33.98 -6.33
N LYS A 345 -22.84 -33.24 -6.77
CA LYS A 345 -22.81 -31.76 -6.69
C LYS A 345 -23.16 -31.32 -5.27
N ARG A 346 -22.25 -30.57 -4.64
CA ARG A 346 -22.49 -29.99 -3.30
C ARG A 346 -22.50 -28.47 -3.35
N GLU A 347 -23.15 -27.85 -2.37
CA GLU A 347 -22.99 -26.42 -2.11
C GLU A 347 -21.80 -26.16 -1.17
N TYR A 348 -21.15 -25.01 -1.34
CA TYR A 348 -19.97 -24.62 -0.57
C TYR A 348 -20.14 -23.20 -0.03
N ASN A 349 -19.46 -22.91 1.09
CA ASN A 349 -19.55 -21.64 1.82
C ASN A 349 -19.05 -20.38 1.05
N TYR A 350 -18.61 -20.55 -0.19
CA TYR A 350 -18.16 -19.50 -1.10
C TYR A 350 -19.18 -19.11 -2.19
N LEU A 351 -20.41 -19.64 -2.13
CA LEU A 351 -21.48 -19.30 -3.07
C LEU A 351 -21.89 -17.82 -2.91
N ASN A 352 -21.84 -17.06 -4.00
CA ASN A 352 -22.31 -15.68 -3.99
C ASN A 352 -23.84 -15.65 -3.99
N LYS A 353 -24.43 -15.23 -2.87
CA LYS A 353 -25.89 -15.18 -2.69
C LYS A 353 -26.63 -14.33 -3.72
N SER A 354 -25.97 -13.32 -4.31
CA SER A 354 -26.59 -12.41 -5.28
C SER A 354 -26.58 -12.97 -6.69
N THR A 355 -25.50 -13.61 -7.10
CA THR A 355 -25.33 -14.13 -8.48
C THR A 355 -25.65 -15.61 -8.58
N LYS A 356 -25.80 -16.30 -7.43
CA LYS A 356 -25.92 -17.76 -7.30
C LYS A 356 -24.79 -18.50 -8.02
N LYS A 357 -23.59 -17.90 -8.08
CA LYS A 357 -22.40 -18.44 -8.76
C LYS A 357 -21.18 -18.38 -7.86
N TYR A 358 -20.19 -19.22 -8.15
CA TYR A 358 -18.88 -19.21 -7.48
C TYR A 358 -17.90 -18.28 -8.21
N ASP A 359 -18.12 -16.98 -8.09
CA ASP A 359 -17.34 -15.94 -8.76
C ASP A 359 -16.17 -15.38 -7.94
N SER A 360 -15.97 -15.88 -6.71
CA SER A 360 -14.87 -15.47 -5.85
C SER A 360 -13.52 -15.81 -6.46
N SER A 361 -12.61 -14.83 -6.45
CA SER A 361 -11.26 -15.00 -6.98
C SER A 361 -10.33 -15.61 -5.94
N VAL A 362 -9.66 -16.69 -6.35
CA VAL A 362 -8.65 -17.43 -5.60
C VAL A 362 -7.27 -17.12 -6.20
N SER A 363 -6.27 -16.84 -5.36
CA SER A 363 -4.94 -16.48 -5.90
C SER A 363 -4.09 -17.70 -6.25
N GLY A 364 -3.48 -17.68 -7.44
CA GLY A 364 -2.63 -18.75 -7.98
C GLY A 364 -1.26 -18.85 -7.31
N MET A 365 -0.44 -19.81 -7.74
CA MET A 365 0.90 -20.11 -7.21
C MET A 365 1.98 -19.98 -8.29
N PRO A 366 2.26 -18.76 -8.78
CA PRO A 366 3.18 -18.55 -9.89
C PRO A 366 4.62 -18.97 -9.60
N ILE A 367 5.09 -18.83 -8.34
CA ILE A 367 6.46 -19.21 -7.98
C ILE A 367 6.57 -20.73 -7.93
N CYS A 368 5.70 -21.42 -7.17
CA CYS A 368 5.73 -22.88 -7.08
C CYS A 368 5.55 -23.54 -8.47
N LYS A 369 4.58 -23.07 -9.27
CA LYS A 369 4.38 -23.59 -10.64
C LYS A 369 5.59 -23.31 -11.54
N GLY A 370 6.19 -22.13 -11.41
CA GLY A 370 7.40 -21.75 -12.14
C GLY A 370 8.59 -22.65 -11.83
N PHE A 371 8.83 -22.95 -10.55
CA PHE A 371 9.88 -23.89 -10.14
C PHE A 371 9.62 -25.31 -10.65
N ILE A 372 8.38 -25.81 -10.54
CA ILE A 372 7.99 -27.13 -11.08
C ILE A 372 8.22 -27.18 -12.60
N LYS A 373 7.94 -26.09 -13.33
CA LYS A 373 8.16 -26.03 -14.78
C LYS A 373 9.64 -26.07 -15.17
N ILE A 374 10.51 -25.49 -14.35
CA ILE A 374 11.95 -25.39 -14.63
C ILE A 374 12.69 -26.67 -14.23
N PHE A 375 12.38 -27.22 -13.05
CA PHE A 375 13.14 -28.33 -12.45
C PHE A 375 12.36 -29.65 -12.40
N GLY A 376 11.12 -29.68 -12.89
CA GLY A 376 10.27 -30.88 -12.98
C GLY A 376 9.67 -31.33 -11.64
N ASP A 377 9.22 -32.58 -11.61
CA ASP A 377 8.49 -33.15 -10.47
C ASP A 377 9.34 -33.35 -9.22
N LYS A 378 10.68 -33.36 -9.34
CA LYS A 378 11.61 -33.43 -8.19
C LYS A 378 11.37 -32.32 -7.17
N VAL A 379 10.89 -31.15 -7.61
CA VAL A 379 10.58 -30.00 -6.73
C VAL A 379 9.37 -30.26 -5.85
N LYS A 380 8.41 -31.10 -6.27
CA LYS A 380 7.13 -31.27 -5.55
C LYS A 380 7.35 -31.82 -4.13
N ASN A 381 8.21 -32.83 -4.01
CA ASN A 381 8.57 -33.43 -2.71
C ASN A 381 9.24 -32.38 -1.80
N GLU A 382 10.11 -31.55 -2.37
CA GLU A 382 10.77 -30.48 -1.62
C GLU A 382 9.83 -29.35 -1.21
N ILE A 383 8.87 -28.99 -2.07
CA ILE A 383 7.80 -28.03 -1.74
C ILE A 383 6.98 -28.53 -0.56
N GLU A 384 6.67 -29.82 -0.53
CA GLU A 384 5.90 -30.42 0.55
C GLU A 384 6.66 -30.35 1.89
N GLN A 385 7.96 -30.62 1.86
CA GLN A 385 8.80 -30.63 3.06
C GLN A 385 9.40 -29.26 3.40
N LEU A 386 9.18 -28.22 2.59
CA LEU A 386 9.87 -26.92 2.71
C LEU A 386 9.77 -26.25 4.10
N HIS A 387 8.71 -26.56 4.84
CA HIS A 387 8.48 -26.04 6.19
C HIS A 387 9.35 -26.69 7.28
N THR A 388 9.88 -27.90 7.04
CA THR A 388 10.78 -28.60 7.97
C THR A 388 12.22 -28.10 7.89
N TYR A 389 12.53 -27.30 6.87
CA TYR A 389 13.83 -26.68 6.71
C TYR A 389 14.06 -25.66 7.82
N ASN A 390 14.92 -26.01 8.78
CA ASN A 390 15.40 -25.09 9.79
C ASN A 390 16.53 -24.21 9.22
N ILE A 391 16.43 -22.90 9.47
CA ILE A 391 17.50 -21.94 9.14
C ILE A 391 18.70 -22.26 10.05
N GLY A 392 19.63 -23.10 9.59
CA GLY A 392 20.88 -23.40 10.30
C GLY A 392 21.24 -24.89 10.47
N THR A 393 20.37 -25.84 10.11
CA THR A 393 20.71 -27.28 10.07
C THR A 393 20.74 -27.80 8.64
N LYS A 394 21.45 -28.94 8.43
CA LYS A 394 21.84 -29.59 7.16
C LYS A 394 21.08 -29.07 5.92
N LYS A 395 21.81 -28.41 5.00
CA LYS A 395 21.27 -27.98 3.71
C LYS A 395 20.79 -29.22 2.94
N HIS A 396 19.49 -29.30 2.67
CA HIS A 396 18.98 -30.23 1.68
C HIS A 396 19.34 -29.67 0.31
N ASN A 397 20.35 -30.27 -0.30
CA ASN A 397 20.82 -29.91 -1.61
C ASN A 397 19.82 -30.45 -2.64
N PHE A 398 19.23 -29.54 -3.42
CA PHE A 398 18.23 -29.86 -4.42
C PHE A 398 18.86 -30.06 -5.81
N VAL A 399 19.69 -29.11 -6.24
CA VAL A 399 20.38 -29.15 -7.54
C VAL A 399 21.80 -28.63 -7.38
N ASN A 400 22.81 -29.38 -7.85
CA ASN A 400 24.22 -28.97 -7.89
C ASN A 400 24.74 -28.35 -6.58
N ASN A 401 24.39 -28.97 -5.44
CA ASN A 401 24.72 -28.50 -4.08
C ASN A 401 24.02 -27.21 -3.61
N TYR A 402 23.00 -26.73 -4.33
CA TYR A 402 22.16 -25.61 -3.93
C TYR A 402 20.80 -26.09 -3.41
N SER A 403 20.35 -25.52 -2.30
CA SER A 403 18.98 -25.72 -1.80
C SER A 403 17.97 -24.86 -2.57
N ILE A 404 16.68 -25.16 -2.44
CA ILE A 404 15.60 -24.30 -2.97
C ILE A 404 15.72 -22.87 -2.42
N TYR A 405 16.15 -22.70 -1.16
CA TYR A 405 16.38 -21.39 -0.57
C TYR A 405 17.52 -20.64 -1.23
N ASP A 406 18.64 -21.32 -1.51
CA ASP A 406 19.80 -20.71 -2.17
C ASP A 406 19.41 -20.23 -3.58
N ILE A 407 18.71 -21.08 -4.34
CA ILE A 407 18.20 -20.74 -5.67
C ILE A 407 17.23 -19.56 -5.58
N TRP A 408 16.27 -19.60 -4.66
CA TRP A 408 15.33 -18.49 -4.46
C TRP A 408 16.06 -17.18 -4.10
N HIS A 409 17.04 -17.23 -3.20
CA HIS A 409 17.83 -16.08 -2.79
C HIS A 409 18.64 -15.46 -3.93
N LEU A 410 19.20 -16.30 -4.82
CA LEU A 410 19.93 -15.86 -6.01
C LEU A 410 18.98 -15.21 -7.02
N ILE A 411 17.82 -15.82 -7.29
CA ILE A 411 16.81 -15.23 -8.19
C ILE A 411 16.33 -13.87 -7.64
N PHE A 412 16.12 -13.77 -6.33
CA PHE A 412 15.57 -12.57 -5.71
C PHE A 412 16.57 -11.38 -5.64
N ASN A 413 17.86 -11.64 -5.39
CA ASN A 413 18.82 -10.56 -5.09
C ASN A 413 19.78 -10.20 -6.25
N THR A 414 19.99 -11.11 -7.19
CA THR A 414 21.00 -10.93 -8.25
C THR A 414 20.44 -10.10 -9.42
N ASP A 415 21.28 -9.48 -10.25
CA ASP A 415 20.82 -8.87 -11.50
C ASP A 415 20.49 -9.93 -12.57
N ASP A 416 19.88 -9.53 -13.68
CA ASP A 416 19.41 -10.49 -14.69
C ASP A 416 20.58 -11.15 -15.43
N ASP A 417 21.66 -10.41 -15.68
CA ASP A 417 22.84 -10.89 -16.41
C ASP A 417 23.61 -11.95 -15.61
N HIS A 418 23.91 -11.70 -14.32
CA HIS A 418 24.55 -12.70 -13.46
C HIS A 418 23.64 -13.89 -13.18
N LEU A 419 22.31 -13.68 -13.17
CA LEU A 419 21.38 -14.77 -12.97
C LEU A 419 21.32 -15.70 -14.18
N GLU A 420 21.42 -15.15 -15.39
CA GLU A 420 21.55 -15.95 -16.61
C GLU A 420 22.86 -16.73 -16.63
N ASP A 421 23.98 -16.10 -16.30
CA ASP A 421 25.29 -16.77 -16.18
C ASP A 421 25.25 -17.91 -15.15
N PHE A 422 24.67 -17.66 -13.98
CA PHE A 422 24.48 -18.67 -12.95
C PHE A 422 23.57 -19.82 -13.42
N ALA A 423 22.48 -19.51 -14.12
CA ALA A 423 21.57 -20.51 -14.65
C ALA A 423 22.28 -21.45 -15.64
N ILE A 424 23.08 -20.91 -16.56
CA ILE A 424 23.82 -21.69 -17.55
C ILE A 424 24.95 -22.47 -16.89
N ASN A 425 25.86 -21.77 -16.19
CA ASN A 425 27.13 -22.35 -15.74
C ASN A 425 27.02 -23.19 -14.48
N LYS A 426 26.03 -22.91 -13.60
CA LYS A 426 25.90 -23.60 -12.31
C LYS A 426 24.67 -24.48 -12.20
N LEU A 427 23.59 -24.18 -12.92
CA LEU A 427 22.36 -24.99 -12.90
C LEU A 427 22.15 -25.83 -14.18
N GLY A 428 22.94 -25.61 -15.24
CA GLY A 428 22.78 -26.31 -16.52
C GLY A 428 21.50 -25.94 -17.27
N ILE A 429 20.91 -24.78 -16.97
CA ILE A 429 19.66 -24.31 -17.58
C ILE A 429 20.00 -23.36 -18.72
N ASN A 430 19.96 -23.91 -19.93
CA ASN A 430 20.27 -23.19 -21.15
C ASN A 430 19.20 -22.14 -21.52
N THR A 431 19.66 -21.08 -22.18
CA THR A 431 18.79 -20.05 -22.74
C THR A 431 18.02 -20.60 -23.94
N ILE A 432 16.71 -20.34 -23.96
CA ILE A 432 15.82 -20.86 -25.00
C ILE A 432 15.60 -19.76 -26.04
N THR A 433 15.81 -20.09 -27.31
CA THR A 433 15.41 -19.25 -28.43
C THR A 433 13.90 -19.29 -28.61
N LYS A 434 13.26 -18.12 -28.69
CA LYS A 434 11.84 -17.98 -28.98
C LYS A 434 11.61 -16.92 -30.04
N HIS A 435 10.47 -17.04 -30.72
CA HIS A 435 10.00 -16.01 -31.63
C HIS A 435 8.90 -15.21 -30.92
N ASP A 436 8.96 -13.90 -31.06
CA ASP A 436 7.86 -13.05 -30.62
C ASP A 436 6.65 -13.19 -31.57
N LYS A 437 5.53 -12.57 -31.22
CA LYS A 437 4.32 -12.59 -32.05
C LYS A 437 4.52 -11.94 -33.44
N LYS A 438 5.68 -11.31 -33.70
CA LYS A 438 6.08 -10.69 -34.97
C LYS A 438 7.16 -11.52 -35.70
N GLY A 439 7.44 -12.74 -35.25
CA GLY A 439 8.45 -13.63 -35.82
C GLY A 439 9.90 -13.29 -35.42
N LYS A 440 10.13 -12.24 -34.62
CA LYS A 440 11.46 -11.81 -34.22
C LYS A 440 12.03 -12.76 -33.17
N GLU A 441 13.20 -13.30 -33.47
CA GLU A 441 13.93 -14.18 -32.57
C GLU A 441 14.45 -13.39 -31.34
N TYR A 442 14.20 -13.92 -30.15
CA TYR A 442 14.78 -13.45 -28.91
C TYR A 442 15.18 -14.64 -28.02
N LYS A 443 16.28 -14.47 -27.30
CA LYS A 443 16.82 -15.46 -26.36
C LYS A 443 16.30 -15.13 -24.97
N GLU A 444 15.73 -16.12 -24.28
CA GLU A 444 15.19 -15.94 -22.93
C GLU A 444 15.56 -17.12 -22.02
N ASN A 445 16.24 -16.84 -20.90
CA ASN A 445 16.52 -17.84 -19.89
C ASN A 445 15.27 -18.08 -19.01
N PRO A 446 14.85 -19.35 -18.78
CA PRO A 446 13.67 -19.67 -17.97
C PRO A 446 13.67 -19.07 -16.56
N ILE A 447 14.84 -18.98 -15.90
CA ILE A 447 14.95 -18.43 -14.56
C ILE A 447 14.78 -16.90 -14.57
N VAL A 448 15.40 -16.21 -15.53
CA VAL A 448 15.26 -14.76 -15.71
C VAL A 448 13.80 -14.41 -16.03
N LYS A 449 13.13 -15.23 -16.85
CA LYS A 449 11.69 -15.11 -17.10
C LYS A 449 10.88 -15.22 -15.82
N LEU A 450 11.12 -16.25 -15.01
CA LEU A 450 10.40 -16.46 -13.77
C LEU A 450 10.55 -15.27 -12.81
N LYS A 451 11.77 -14.73 -12.68
CA LYS A 451 12.03 -13.51 -11.91
C LYS A 451 11.20 -12.34 -12.43
N LYS A 452 11.21 -12.10 -13.75
CA LYS A 452 10.48 -10.99 -14.36
C LYS A 452 8.96 -11.16 -14.23
N ALA A 453 8.44 -12.37 -14.27
CA ALA A 453 7.01 -12.63 -14.21
C ALA A 453 6.45 -12.61 -12.77
N ALA A 454 7.13 -13.26 -11.83
CA ALA A 454 6.54 -13.62 -10.54
C ALA A 454 7.24 -13.01 -9.30
N PHE A 455 8.52 -12.63 -9.39
CA PHE A 455 9.25 -12.11 -8.24
C PHE A 455 8.90 -10.64 -7.99
N SER A 456 8.05 -10.40 -6.99
CA SER A 456 7.71 -9.06 -6.49
C SER A 456 8.55 -8.67 -5.27
N SER A 457 8.74 -7.37 -5.08
CA SER A 457 9.44 -6.80 -3.91
C SER A 457 8.53 -6.57 -2.70
N SER A 458 7.35 -7.19 -2.69
CA SER A 458 6.37 -7.11 -1.60
C SER A 458 6.69 -8.11 -0.47
N TYR A 459 6.15 -7.85 0.71
CA TYR A 459 6.39 -8.65 1.91
C TYR A 459 5.06 -9.00 2.60
N ALA A 460 4.99 -10.19 3.18
CA ALA A 460 3.90 -10.67 4.03
C ALA A 460 3.96 -10.03 5.44
N ASP A 461 2.97 -10.31 6.29
CA ASP A 461 2.98 -9.83 7.69
C ASP A 461 3.79 -10.73 8.64
N LEU A 462 3.98 -12.00 8.28
CA LEU A 462 4.70 -12.99 9.07
C LEU A 462 6.11 -13.26 8.52
N SER A 463 7.01 -13.76 9.36
CA SER A 463 8.33 -14.24 8.96
C SER A 463 8.28 -15.68 8.44
N ILE A 464 9.33 -16.09 7.73
CA ILE A 464 9.53 -17.50 7.32
C ILE A 464 9.49 -18.43 8.54
N LYS A 465 10.16 -18.03 9.65
CA LYS A 465 10.18 -18.80 10.90
C LYS A 465 8.79 -19.02 11.48
N ALA A 466 7.96 -17.97 11.52
CA ALA A 466 6.59 -18.08 12.02
C ALA A 466 5.74 -18.98 11.11
N MET A 467 5.84 -18.80 9.78
CA MET A 467 5.11 -19.64 8.81
C MET A 467 5.52 -21.12 8.91
N ASN A 468 6.80 -21.43 9.09
CA ASN A 468 7.27 -22.82 9.24
C ASN A 468 6.69 -23.51 10.47
N LYS A 469 6.47 -22.76 11.55
CA LYS A 469 5.83 -23.30 12.77
C LYS A 469 4.33 -23.50 12.63
N ILE A 470 3.66 -22.64 11.85
CA ILE A 470 2.21 -22.71 11.62
C ILE A 470 1.85 -23.79 10.58
N MET A 471 2.73 -24.02 9.59
CA MET A 471 2.45 -24.90 8.45
C MET A 471 2.05 -26.34 8.82
N PRO A 472 2.71 -27.03 9.77
CA PRO A 472 2.32 -28.40 10.16
C PRO A 472 0.85 -28.49 10.56
N PHE A 473 0.39 -27.57 11.40
CA PHE A 473 -0.99 -27.52 11.89
C PHE A 473 -1.99 -27.18 10.78
N LEU A 474 -1.63 -26.28 9.85
CA LEU A 474 -2.47 -26.04 8.68
C LEU A 474 -2.60 -27.30 7.81
N LYS A 475 -1.54 -28.09 7.66
CA LYS A 475 -1.57 -29.35 6.92
C LYS A 475 -2.33 -30.47 7.62
N GLU A 476 -2.53 -30.37 8.93
CA GLU A 476 -3.40 -31.26 9.71
C GLU A 476 -4.88 -30.87 9.59
N GLY A 477 -5.19 -29.69 9.02
CA GLY A 477 -6.55 -29.25 8.71
C GLY A 477 -7.08 -28.13 9.62
N PHE A 478 -6.31 -27.70 10.63
CA PHE A 478 -6.70 -26.65 11.56
C PHE A 478 -6.89 -25.29 10.87
N LEU A 479 -7.85 -24.50 11.38
CA LEU A 479 -8.02 -23.12 10.94
C LEU A 479 -6.82 -22.25 11.36
N TYR A 480 -6.59 -21.13 10.68
CA TYR A 480 -5.45 -20.25 10.93
C TYR A 480 -5.31 -19.81 12.39
N ASN A 481 -6.41 -19.43 13.03
CA ASN A 481 -6.42 -19.00 14.44
C ASN A 481 -5.92 -20.12 15.38
N GLN A 482 -6.41 -21.34 15.20
CA GLN A 482 -5.98 -22.52 15.98
C GLN A 482 -4.53 -22.88 15.66
N ALA A 483 -4.17 -22.94 14.37
CA ALA A 483 -2.82 -23.26 13.92
C ALA A 483 -1.77 -22.27 14.47
N VAL A 484 -2.12 -20.98 14.60
CA VAL A 484 -1.25 -19.97 15.22
C VAL A 484 -1.04 -20.27 16.70
N LEU A 485 -2.10 -20.55 17.46
CA LEU A 485 -2.00 -20.87 18.88
C LEU A 485 -1.09 -22.10 19.10
N LEU A 486 -1.34 -23.16 18.32
CA LEU A 486 -0.60 -24.42 18.36
C LEU A 486 0.88 -24.27 17.95
N ALA A 487 1.19 -23.34 17.04
CA ALA A 487 2.53 -23.16 16.47
C ALA A 487 3.63 -22.86 17.50
N LYS A 488 3.27 -22.39 18.70
CA LYS A 488 4.25 -22.05 19.74
C LYS A 488 4.35 -23.07 20.87
N ILE A 489 3.36 -23.96 21.00
CA ILE A 489 3.32 -25.00 22.04
C ILE A 489 4.58 -25.89 22.05
N PRO A 490 5.10 -26.36 20.90
CA PRO A 490 6.31 -27.18 20.88
C PRO A 490 7.56 -26.49 21.44
N ASP A 491 7.59 -25.15 21.50
CA ASP A 491 8.71 -24.40 22.09
C ASP A 491 8.57 -24.21 23.60
N VAL A 492 7.33 -24.21 24.13
CA VAL A 492 7.03 -23.89 25.54
C VAL A 492 6.71 -25.13 26.37
N TYR A 493 6.42 -26.25 25.72
CA TYR A 493 6.08 -27.52 26.36
C TYR A 493 6.93 -28.65 25.79
N SER A 494 7.83 -29.20 26.61
CA SER A 494 8.80 -30.23 26.21
C SER A 494 8.14 -31.53 25.76
N ASP A 495 7.06 -31.94 26.43
CA ASP A 495 6.40 -33.24 26.24
C ASP A 495 5.25 -33.17 25.22
N TRP A 496 5.24 -32.10 24.41
CA TRP A 496 4.24 -31.81 23.38
C TRP A 496 3.93 -33.01 22.48
N LYS A 497 4.95 -33.76 22.06
CA LYS A 497 4.78 -34.87 21.11
C LYS A 497 3.94 -36.00 21.71
N GLU A 498 4.12 -36.29 22.99
CA GLU A 498 3.45 -37.39 23.68
C GLU A 498 2.01 -37.00 24.07
N ASN A 499 1.80 -35.73 24.43
CA ASN A 499 0.49 -35.22 24.85
C ASN A 499 -0.27 -34.47 23.74
N LYS A 500 0.14 -34.63 22.47
CA LYS A 500 -0.41 -33.90 21.31
C LYS A 500 -1.95 -33.93 21.24
N ASN A 501 -2.54 -35.12 21.34
CA ASN A 501 -4.00 -35.29 21.24
C ASN A 501 -4.74 -34.64 22.42
N LYS A 502 -4.19 -34.77 23.64
CA LYS A 502 -4.76 -34.13 24.83
C LYS A 502 -4.75 -32.60 24.70
N VAL A 503 -3.68 -32.03 24.16
CA VAL A 503 -3.60 -30.58 23.96
C VAL A 503 -4.60 -30.11 22.91
N TYR A 504 -4.85 -30.90 21.85
CA TYR A 504 -5.91 -30.60 20.88
C TYR A 504 -7.28 -30.57 21.54
N GLU A 505 -7.60 -31.59 22.35
CA GLU A 505 -8.85 -31.66 23.11
C GLU A 505 -9.03 -30.47 24.07
N ILE A 506 -7.97 -30.10 24.80
CA ILE A 506 -7.99 -28.93 25.70
C ILE A 506 -8.30 -27.64 24.94
N ILE A 507 -7.72 -27.44 23.76
CA ILE A 507 -7.92 -26.22 22.97
C ILE A 507 -9.33 -26.18 22.38
N ASP A 508 -9.85 -27.32 21.92
CA ASP A 508 -11.22 -27.40 21.41
C ASP A 508 -12.23 -27.15 22.54
N ASN A 509 -12.07 -27.80 23.70
CA ASN A 509 -12.87 -27.54 24.90
C ASN A 509 -12.81 -26.07 25.34
N ALA A 510 -11.63 -25.46 25.33
CA ALA A 510 -11.47 -24.05 25.67
C ALA A 510 -12.17 -23.11 24.67
N ASN A 511 -12.16 -23.44 23.38
CA ASN A 511 -12.87 -22.67 22.36
C ASN A 511 -14.40 -22.79 22.51
N ASP A 512 -14.89 -23.99 22.79
CA ASP A 512 -16.31 -24.25 23.02
C ASP A 512 -16.80 -23.54 24.29
N ASN A 513 -16.03 -23.64 25.39
CA ASN A 513 -16.29 -22.92 26.63
C ASN A 513 -16.27 -21.40 26.41
N TYR A 514 -15.31 -20.88 25.67
CA TYR A 514 -15.26 -19.45 25.33
C TYR A 514 -16.48 -18.99 24.52
N GLY A 515 -16.91 -19.79 23.53
CA GLY A 515 -18.12 -19.53 22.76
C GLY A 515 -19.39 -19.54 23.62
N TYR A 516 -19.47 -20.50 24.54
CA TYR A 516 -20.56 -20.64 25.50
C TYR A 516 -20.63 -19.43 26.45
N TYR A 517 -19.55 -19.12 27.19
CA TYR A 517 -19.50 -17.98 28.10
C TYR A 517 -19.79 -16.65 27.42
N LYS A 518 -19.25 -16.43 26.21
CA LYS A 518 -19.53 -15.22 25.44
C LYS A 518 -21.02 -15.07 25.14
N THR A 519 -21.71 -16.18 24.92
CA THR A 519 -23.16 -16.17 24.67
C THR A 519 -23.92 -15.81 25.95
N ILE A 520 -23.60 -16.45 27.07
CA ILE A 520 -24.22 -16.18 28.38
C ILE A 520 -24.02 -14.72 28.79
N VAL A 521 -22.78 -14.23 28.81
CA VAL A 521 -22.44 -12.84 29.16
C VAL A 521 -23.10 -11.85 28.20
N GLY A 522 -23.23 -12.20 26.92
CA GLY A 522 -23.94 -11.39 25.93
C GLY A 522 -25.42 -11.22 26.27
N ILE A 523 -26.10 -12.30 26.68
CA ILE A 523 -27.51 -12.26 27.10
C ILE A 523 -27.67 -11.45 28.38
N THR A 524 -26.82 -11.70 29.38
CA THR A 524 -26.84 -10.95 30.65
C THR A 524 -26.62 -9.46 30.43
N ASN A 525 -25.63 -9.06 29.61
CA ASN A 525 -25.38 -7.65 29.36
C ASN A 525 -26.53 -6.97 28.60
N ASN A 526 -27.27 -7.70 27.74
CA ASN A 526 -28.49 -7.17 27.13
C ASN A 526 -29.61 -6.93 28.17
N LEU A 527 -29.72 -7.77 29.21
CA LEU A 527 -30.63 -7.53 30.33
C LEU A 527 -30.20 -6.30 31.14
N ILE A 528 -28.90 -6.18 31.42
CA ILE A 528 -28.33 -5.00 32.08
C ILE A 528 -28.60 -3.72 31.26
N ASP A 529 -28.50 -3.78 29.93
CA ASP A 529 -28.84 -2.66 29.06
C ASP A 529 -30.31 -2.24 29.19
N LYS A 530 -31.24 -3.21 29.22
CA LYS A 530 -32.66 -2.93 29.45
C LYS A 530 -32.89 -2.27 30.80
N TYR A 531 -32.31 -2.82 31.86
CA TYR A 531 -32.41 -2.25 33.22
C TYR A 531 -31.83 -0.84 33.30
N LYS A 532 -30.66 -0.59 32.69
CA LYS A 532 -30.02 0.74 32.69
C LYS A 532 -30.84 1.77 31.91
N ALA A 533 -31.55 1.33 30.87
CA ALA A 533 -32.42 2.17 30.04
C ALA A 533 -33.76 2.54 30.70
N LEU A 534 -34.15 1.87 31.79
CA LEU A 534 -35.34 2.23 32.57
C LEU A 534 -35.24 3.67 33.09
N THR A 535 -36.40 4.34 33.20
CA THR A 535 -36.49 5.64 33.84
C THR A 535 -36.17 5.51 35.34
N PHE A 536 -35.92 6.63 36.03
CA PHE A 536 -35.59 6.57 37.46
C PHE A 536 -36.72 5.94 38.29
N GLU A 537 -37.96 6.20 37.92
CA GLU A 537 -39.16 5.71 38.61
C GLU A 537 -39.36 4.20 38.43
N ASP A 538 -38.92 3.64 37.29
CA ASP A 538 -39.10 2.23 36.95
C ASP A 538 -37.95 1.32 37.43
N LYS A 539 -36.89 1.87 38.05
CA LYS A 539 -35.71 1.10 38.48
C LYS A 539 -35.94 0.39 39.82
N PHE A 540 -36.42 -0.84 39.73
CA PHE A 540 -36.81 -1.70 40.87
C PHE A 540 -35.68 -2.09 41.85
N ALA A 541 -34.39 -1.90 41.52
CA ALA A 541 -33.26 -2.20 42.42
C ALA A 541 -32.23 -1.07 42.50
N TYR A 542 -32.68 0.18 42.42
CA TYR A 542 -31.80 1.35 42.49
C TYR A 542 -31.17 1.48 43.90
N LYS A 543 -29.84 1.42 43.99
CA LYS A 543 -29.05 1.43 45.24
C LYS A 543 -29.40 0.31 46.25
N ASN A 544 -30.17 -0.69 45.85
CA ASN A 544 -30.43 -1.89 46.63
C ASN A 544 -29.44 -2.99 46.21
N PHE A 545 -28.39 -3.20 47.01
CA PHE A 545 -27.33 -4.19 46.71
C PHE A 545 -27.64 -5.59 47.26
N ASP A 546 -28.62 -5.69 48.16
CA ASP A 546 -29.13 -6.95 48.70
C ASP A 546 -30.32 -7.50 47.88
N TYR A 547 -30.61 -6.88 46.74
CA TYR A 547 -31.68 -7.31 45.85
C TYR A 547 -31.44 -8.73 45.34
N THR A 548 -32.40 -9.61 45.56
CA THR A 548 -32.42 -10.98 45.03
C THR A 548 -33.41 -11.07 43.88
N LEU A 549 -33.05 -11.76 42.80
CA LEU A 549 -33.91 -11.95 41.64
C LEU A 549 -35.25 -12.59 42.05
N ASP A 550 -36.36 -12.03 41.58
CA ASP A 550 -37.71 -12.55 41.82
C ASP A 550 -38.25 -13.33 40.61
N GLU A 551 -39.46 -13.89 40.72
CA GLU A 551 -40.08 -14.66 39.63
C GLU A 551 -40.23 -13.84 38.33
N SER A 552 -40.41 -12.52 38.43
CA SER A 552 -40.53 -11.64 37.28
C SER A 552 -39.20 -11.48 36.54
N ASP A 553 -38.08 -11.42 37.25
CA ASP A 553 -36.74 -11.40 36.69
C ASP A 553 -36.42 -12.71 35.94
N TYR A 554 -36.80 -13.86 36.50
CA TYR A 554 -36.61 -15.16 35.83
C TYR A 554 -37.41 -15.26 34.52
N ILE A 555 -38.62 -14.69 34.47
CA ILE A 555 -39.42 -14.58 33.23
C ILE A 555 -38.70 -13.67 32.21
N GLU A 556 -38.11 -12.57 32.65
CA GLU A 556 -37.34 -11.69 31.75
C GLU A 556 -36.07 -12.35 31.21
N ILE A 557 -35.36 -13.12 32.04
CA ILE A 557 -34.20 -13.92 31.65
C ILE A 557 -34.59 -14.94 30.58
N GLU A 558 -35.68 -15.68 30.78
CA GLU A 558 -36.15 -16.65 29.81
C GLU A 558 -36.54 -15.97 28.48
N LYS A 559 -37.23 -14.83 28.53
CA LYS A 559 -37.55 -14.03 27.34
C LYS A 559 -36.28 -13.55 26.62
N ALA A 560 -35.22 -13.17 27.34
CA ALA A 560 -33.96 -12.77 26.74
C ALA A 560 -33.24 -13.94 26.06
N CYS A 561 -33.27 -15.13 26.66
CA CYS A 561 -32.78 -16.38 26.05
C CYS A 561 -33.56 -16.71 24.77
N ILE A 562 -34.90 -16.69 24.83
CA ILE A 562 -35.76 -16.91 23.66
C ILE A 562 -35.48 -15.88 22.55
N SER A 563 -35.31 -14.61 22.90
CA SER A 563 -34.99 -13.56 21.94
C SER A 563 -33.64 -13.75 21.26
N TYR A 564 -32.67 -14.39 21.92
CA TYR A 564 -31.34 -14.63 21.37
C TYR A 564 -31.31 -15.83 20.41
N TRP A 565 -31.90 -16.96 20.79
CA TRP A 565 -31.87 -18.20 19.99
C TRP A 565 -33.09 -18.40 19.07
N GLY A 566 -34.20 -17.73 19.35
CA GLY A 566 -35.50 -17.94 18.70
C GLY A 566 -36.33 -19.06 19.33
N GLU A 567 -37.66 -18.93 19.31
CA GLU A 567 -38.58 -19.82 20.02
C GLU A 567 -38.45 -21.30 19.64
N LYS A 568 -38.25 -21.62 18.36
CA LYS A 568 -38.14 -23.02 17.90
C LYS A 568 -36.85 -23.68 18.38
N THR A 569 -35.71 -23.02 18.17
CA THR A 569 -34.40 -23.53 18.58
C THR A 569 -34.27 -23.58 20.11
N TRP A 570 -34.91 -22.66 20.83
CA TRP A 570 -34.98 -22.73 22.30
C TRP A 570 -35.80 -23.92 22.78
N LYS A 571 -36.90 -24.28 22.09
CA LYS A 571 -37.72 -25.46 22.45
C LYS A 571 -36.97 -26.79 22.34
N GLU A 572 -36.08 -26.92 21.37
CA GLU A 572 -35.35 -28.17 21.09
C GLU A 572 -34.03 -28.30 21.87
N LYS A 573 -33.66 -27.30 22.68
CA LYS A 573 -32.38 -27.29 23.39
C LYS A 573 -32.43 -28.13 24.67
N GLU A 574 -31.45 -29.00 24.89
CA GLU A 574 -31.44 -29.90 26.05
C GLU A 574 -31.04 -29.18 27.36
N ASN A 575 -30.09 -28.25 27.33
CA ASN A 575 -29.51 -27.62 28.53
C ASN A 575 -30.15 -26.27 28.91
N LYS A 576 -31.49 -26.12 28.84
CA LYS A 576 -32.16 -24.83 29.08
C LYS A 576 -32.03 -24.33 30.51
N GLU A 577 -32.28 -25.20 31.47
CA GLU A 577 -32.28 -24.89 32.90
C GLU A 577 -30.90 -24.38 33.34
N ILE A 578 -29.85 -25.08 32.93
CA ILE A 578 -28.45 -24.69 33.19
C ILE A 578 -28.14 -23.31 32.59
N ILE A 579 -28.61 -23.01 31.38
CA ILE A 579 -28.39 -21.72 30.73
C ILE A 579 -29.11 -20.60 31.51
N ILE A 580 -30.36 -20.81 31.90
CA ILE A 580 -31.14 -19.83 32.67
C ILE A 580 -30.46 -19.56 34.01
N GLU A 581 -30.06 -20.61 34.72
CA GLU A 581 -29.41 -20.50 36.03
C GLU A 581 -28.09 -19.73 35.95
N GLN A 582 -27.28 -19.95 34.92
CA GLN A 582 -26.03 -19.21 34.74
C GLN A 582 -26.27 -17.75 34.35
N VAL A 583 -27.23 -17.46 33.47
CA VAL A 583 -27.59 -16.07 33.13
C VAL A 583 -28.12 -15.35 34.38
N ALA A 584 -28.95 -16.02 35.17
CA ALA A 584 -29.46 -15.52 36.45
C ALA A 584 -28.33 -15.24 37.44
N THR A 585 -27.36 -16.15 37.58
CA THR A 585 -26.20 -15.97 38.46
C THR A 585 -25.38 -14.73 38.07
N TYR A 586 -25.11 -14.55 36.77
CA TYR A 586 -24.40 -13.35 36.31
C TYR A 586 -25.25 -12.09 36.46
N TYR A 587 -26.57 -12.16 36.25
CA TYR A 587 -27.44 -11.01 36.43
C TYR A 587 -27.60 -10.62 37.91
N GLN A 588 -27.65 -11.61 38.80
CA GLN A 588 -27.65 -11.42 40.25
C GLN A 588 -26.34 -10.75 40.73
N SER A 589 -25.19 -11.15 40.18
CA SER A 589 -23.91 -10.51 40.54
C SER A 589 -23.82 -9.05 40.12
N PHE A 590 -24.54 -8.64 39.07
CA PHE A 590 -24.69 -7.23 38.70
C PHE A 590 -25.42 -6.41 39.78
N PHE A 591 -26.42 -6.97 40.46
CA PHE A 591 -27.12 -6.24 41.53
C PHE A 591 -26.28 -6.10 42.80
N ALA A 592 -25.44 -7.10 43.09
CA ALA A 592 -24.50 -7.08 44.21
C ALA A 592 -23.30 -6.13 44.00
N ASP A 593 -22.98 -5.75 42.75
CA ASP A 593 -21.89 -4.82 42.46
C ASP A 593 -22.27 -3.36 42.77
N ILE A 594 -21.54 -2.75 43.71
CA ILE A 594 -21.67 -1.34 44.09
C ILE A 594 -21.50 -0.41 42.87
N GLN A 595 -20.62 -0.77 41.94
CA GLN A 595 -20.32 0.03 40.75
C GLN A 595 -21.26 -0.26 39.57
N ARG A 596 -22.15 -1.26 39.69
CA ARG A 596 -23.13 -1.67 38.66
C ARG A 596 -22.48 -1.81 37.28
N LYS A 597 -21.34 -2.48 37.21
CA LYS A 597 -20.59 -2.69 35.97
C LYS A 597 -21.27 -3.73 35.09
N TYR A 598 -21.00 -3.64 33.79
CA TYR A 598 -21.33 -4.74 32.89
C TYR A 598 -20.47 -5.95 33.23
N ILE A 599 -21.00 -7.15 32.96
CA ILE A 599 -20.25 -8.39 33.14
C ILE A 599 -19.14 -8.45 32.09
N GLU A 600 -17.91 -8.62 32.55
CA GLU A 600 -16.75 -8.68 31.67
C GLU A 600 -16.72 -10.03 30.92
N PHE A 601 -16.36 -9.98 29.63
CA PHE A 601 -16.18 -11.21 28.86
C PHE A 601 -14.91 -11.92 29.32
N PRO A 602 -14.96 -13.23 29.66
CA PRO A 602 -13.75 -13.97 29.93
C PRO A 602 -12.87 -13.99 28.69
N THR A 603 -11.56 -13.88 28.86
CA THR A 603 -10.64 -13.98 27.73
C THR A 603 -10.36 -15.45 27.41
N LEU A 604 -10.19 -15.77 26.12
CA LEU A 604 -9.78 -17.12 25.71
C LEU A 604 -8.47 -17.56 26.39
N THR A 605 -7.56 -16.61 26.64
CA THR A 605 -6.31 -16.82 27.36
C THR A 605 -6.55 -17.32 28.80
N ASN A 606 -7.49 -16.72 29.53
CA ASN A 606 -7.81 -17.14 30.90
C ASN A 606 -8.46 -18.53 30.91
N ILE A 607 -9.39 -18.79 29.98
CA ILE A 607 -10.03 -20.11 29.86
C ILE A 607 -8.99 -21.18 29.52
N LEU A 608 -8.08 -20.91 28.57
CA LEU A 608 -6.98 -21.83 28.27
C LEU A 608 -6.12 -22.08 29.51
N LYS A 609 -5.84 -21.06 30.33
CA LYS A 609 -5.06 -21.19 31.56
C LYS A 609 -5.72 -22.12 32.56
N GLU A 610 -7.01 -21.96 32.78
CA GLU A 610 -7.78 -22.83 33.65
C GLU A 610 -7.83 -24.26 33.09
N GLU A 611 -8.08 -24.44 31.80
CA GLU A 611 -8.17 -25.78 31.18
C GLU A 611 -6.83 -26.53 31.17
N PHE A 612 -5.71 -25.85 30.90
CA PHE A 612 -4.38 -26.47 31.02
C PHE A 612 -4.03 -26.84 32.47
N GLN A 613 -4.39 -25.99 33.43
CA GLN A 613 -4.19 -26.28 34.86
C GLN A 613 -5.02 -27.47 35.33
N LYS A 614 -6.31 -27.56 34.94
CA LYS A 614 -7.18 -28.70 35.26
C LYS A 614 -6.62 -30.03 34.75
N ASN A 615 -5.89 -30.00 33.64
CA ASN A 615 -5.29 -31.18 33.02
C ASN A 615 -3.83 -31.44 33.46
N ASN A 616 -3.34 -30.74 34.50
CA ASN A 616 -1.97 -30.86 35.02
C ASN A 616 -0.87 -30.61 33.95
N ILE A 617 -1.13 -29.71 33.00
CA ILE A 617 -0.16 -29.30 31.97
C ILE A 617 0.33 -27.89 32.29
N ASP A 618 1.59 -27.77 32.70
CA ASP A 618 2.21 -26.48 32.99
C ASP A 618 2.74 -25.84 31.70
N ILE A 619 2.05 -24.80 31.22
CA ILE A 619 2.41 -24.02 30.03
C ILE A 619 2.34 -22.54 30.34
N ASP A 620 3.39 -21.83 29.98
CA ASP A 620 3.40 -20.36 29.96
C ASP A 620 2.59 -19.83 28.77
N ILE A 621 1.29 -19.61 29.01
CA ILE A 621 0.32 -19.19 28.00
C ILE A 621 0.62 -17.79 27.46
N ASP A 622 1.25 -16.93 28.25
CA ASP A 622 1.62 -15.56 27.83
C ASP A 622 2.74 -15.58 26.77
N LYS A 623 3.43 -16.72 26.60
CA LYS A 623 4.40 -16.94 25.52
C LYS A 623 3.80 -17.55 24.26
N LEU A 624 2.55 -18.00 24.27
CA LEU A 624 1.89 -18.55 23.09
C LEU A 624 1.63 -17.46 22.05
N TYR A 625 1.56 -17.85 20.78
CA TYR A 625 1.13 -16.91 19.76
C TYR A 625 -0.36 -16.67 19.86
N HIS A 626 -0.76 -15.42 19.84
CA HIS A 626 -2.16 -15.06 19.61
C HIS A 626 -2.31 -14.44 18.22
N HIS A 627 -3.25 -14.95 17.44
CA HIS A 627 -3.57 -14.44 16.10
C HIS A 627 -3.91 -12.93 16.05
N SER A 628 -4.31 -12.37 17.19
CA SER A 628 -4.53 -10.93 17.39
C SER A 628 -3.57 -10.28 18.39
N ASP A 629 -2.49 -10.97 18.80
CA ASP A 629 -1.49 -10.39 19.71
C ASP A 629 -0.96 -9.08 19.11
N ARG A 630 -1.19 -7.99 19.82
CA ARG A 630 -0.56 -6.71 19.55
C ARG A 630 0.01 -6.23 20.86
N LYS A 631 1.20 -6.71 21.20
CA LYS A 631 2.01 -6.07 22.23
C LYS A 631 2.04 -4.57 21.96
N ASN A 632 1.93 -3.79 23.04
CA ASN A 632 1.99 -2.35 22.94
C ASN A 632 3.37 -1.96 22.40
N ILE A 633 3.39 -1.45 21.17
CA ILE A 633 4.61 -1.16 20.40
C ILE A 633 5.53 -0.17 21.12
N TYR A 634 4.96 0.69 21.96
CA TYR A 634 5.71 1.68 22.73
C TYR A 634 6.42 1.09 23.94
N LEU A 635 5.88 0.00 24.51
CA LEU A 635 6.47 -0.67 25.67
C LEU A 635 7.64 -1.59 25.28
N GLU A 636 7.60 -2.20 24.08
CA GLU A 636 8.66 -3.10 23.61
C GLU A 636 10.06 -2.46 23.54
N LYS A 637 10.12 -1.13 23.43
CA LYS A 637 11.38 -0.39 23.30
C LYS A 637 11.93 0.12 24.62
N LEU A 638 11.17 -0.04 25.71
CA LEU A 638 11.58 0.45 27.01
C LEU A 638 12.51 -0.56 27.69
N PRO A 639 13.46 -0.08 28.51
CA PRO A 639 14.24 -0.96 29.37
C PRO A 639 13.28 -1.73 30.28
N VAL A 640 13.57 -3.01 30.50
CA VAL A 640 12.81 -3.86 31.41
C VAL A 640 13.44 -3.75 32.79
N ASP A 641 12.59 -3.59 33.79
CA ASP A 641 13.00 -3.63 35.18
C ASP A 641 13.35 -5.07 35.57
N ILE A 642 14.53 -5.27 36.17
CA ILE A 642 15.11 -6.61 36.43
C ILE A 642 14.30 -7.36 37.48
N GLU A 643 13.72 -6.66 38.46
CA GLU A 643 12.99 -7.27 39.58
C GLU A 643 11.56 -7.60 39.18
N THR A 644 10.89 -6.69 38.47
CA THR A 644 9.47 -6.84 38.12
C THR A 644 9.22 -7.46 36.75
N SER A 645 10.26 -7.59 35.92
CA SER A 645 10.17 -8.01 34.51
C SER A 645 9.20 -7.16 33.67
N LYS A 646 8.89 -5.94 34.11
CA LYS A 646 7.95 -5.01 33.44
C LYS A 646 8.70 -3.86 32.75
N PRO A 647 8.13 -3.28 31.67
CA PRO A 647 8.71 -2.11 31.01
C PRO A 647 8.80 -0.91 31.96
N LYS A 648 9.99 -0.32 32.12
CA LYS A 648 10.23 0.86 32.95
C LYS A 648 9.97 2.15 32.16
N LEU A 649 8.95 2.90 32.60
CA LEU A 649 8.61 4.20 32.03
C LEU A 649 9.65 5.27 32.41
N PRO A 650 9.84 6.31 31.57
CA PRO A 650 10.77 7.38 31.87
C PRO A 650 10.26 8.27 33.01
N LEU A 651 11.20 8.88 33.73
CA LEU A 651 10.93 9.86 34.77
C LEU A 651 11.17 11.27 34.26
N ASP A 652 10.35 12.22 34.71
CA ASP A 652 10.60 13.64 34.51
C ASP A 652 11.90 14.05 35.23
N PHE A 653 12.70 14.90 34.58
CA PHE A 653 14.01 15.25 35.10
C PHE A 653 13.92 16.03 36.42
N LYS A 654 12.93 16.92 36.54
CA LYS A 654 12.75 17.85 37.67
C LYS A 654 11.97 17.21 38.80
N THR A 655 10.80 16.65 38.50
CA THR A 655 9.86 16.17 39.53
C THR A 655 10.04 14.69 39.87
N LYS A 656 10.84 13.94 39.10
CA LYS A 656 11.01 12.49 39.21
C LYS A 656 9.72 11.69 39.08
N LYS A 657 8.60 12.32 38.68
CA LYS A 657 7.34 11.64 38.38
C LYS A 657 7.45 10.84 37.09
N THR A 658 6.77 9.70 37.05
CA THR A 658 6.68 8.87 35.85
C THR A 658 5.92 9.61 34.75
N ILE A 659 6.43 9.58 33.52
CA ILE A 659 5.87 10.29 32.37
C ILE A 659 5.77 9.37 31.14
N LEU A 660 4.98 9.79 30.14
CA LEU A 660 4.83 9.03 28.91
C LEU A 660 6.13 8.95 28.10
N PRO A 661 6.40 7.80 27.46
CA PRO A 661 7.58 7.58 26.65
C PRO A 661 7.54 8.40 25.34
N VAL A 662 8.61 8.34 24.56
CA VAL A 662 8.64 8.98 23.24
C VAL A 662 7.73 8.18 22.28
N PRO A 663 6.75 8.79 21.60
CA PRO A 663 5.83 8.10 20.71
C PRO A 663 6.47 7.79 19.34
N LEU A 664 7.59 7.07 19.32
CA LEU A 664 8.35 6.75 18.11
C LEU A 664 8.11 5.32 17.63
N ILE A 665 7.45 5.21 16.48
CA ILE A 665 7.26 3.94 15.77
C ILE A 665 8.11 3.94 14.49
N ASP A 666 9.07 3.02 14.37
CA ASP A 666 10.05 3.02 13.26
C ASP A 666 9.42 2.82 11.88
N SER A 667 8.30 2.10 11.84
CA SER A 667 7.53 1.85 10.62
C SER A 667 6.74 3.08 10.16
N ILE A 668 6.41 4.01 11.07
CA ILE A 668 5.64 5.22 10.75
C ILE A 668 6.60 6.38 10.46
N LYS A 669 6.77 6.67 9.17
CA LYS A 669 7.64 7.76 8.69
C LYS A 669 6.87 9.04 8.36
N ASN A 670 5.59 9.15 8.74
CA ASN A 670 4.77 10.33 8.48
C ASN A 670 5.16 11.46 9.48
N PRO A 671 5.72 12.59 9.01
CA PRO A 671 6.12 13.69 9.88
C PRO A 671 4.95 14.36 10.60
N MET A 672 3.76 14.42 9.98
CA MET A 672 2.57 14.99 10.59
C MET A 672 2.18 14.16 11.82
N PHE A 673 2.08 12.84 11.66
CA PHE A 673 1.81 11.91 12.76
C PHE A 673 2.80 12.09 13.92
N ASN A 674 4.10 12.11 13.62
CA ASN A 674 5.14 12.28 14.65
C ASN A 674 5.03 13.62 15.36
N LYS A 675 4.64 14.70 14.66
CA LYS A 675 4.43 16.03 15.24
C LYS A 675 3.21 16.04 16.16
N SER A 676 2.04 15.57 15.71
CA SER A 676 0.81 15.51 16.52
C SER A 676 1.02 14.64 17.76
N MET A 677 1.62 13.45 17.62
CA MET A 677 1.91 12.58 18.76
C MET A 677 2.91 13.19 19.74
N SER A 678 3.93 13.90 19.26
CA SER A 678 4.88 14.61 20.13
C SER A 678 4.21 15.74 20.92
N ILE A 679 3.21 16.40 20.34
CA ILE A 679 2.47 17.47 21.02
C ILE A 679 1.50 16.88 22.03
N LEU A 680 0.81 15.80 21.69
CA LEU A 680 0.00 15.02 22.64
C LEU A 680 0.85 14.60 23.85
N ARG A 681 2.02 13.98 23.63
CA ARG A 681 2.94 13.62 24.73
C ARG A 681 3.28 14.84 25.58
N ARG A 682 3.62 15.97 24.97
CA ARG A 682 4.03 17.18 25.69
C ARG A 682 2.90 17.70 26.57
N LEU A 683 1.67 17.76 26.05
CA LEU A 683 0.50 18.14 26.84
C LEU A 683 0.30 17.19 28.02
N MET A 684 0.18 15.89 27.74
CA MET A 684 -0.10 14.90 28.78
C MET A 684 0.98 14.86 29.85
N ASN A 685 2.27 14.91 29.47
CA ASN A 685 3.36 14.98 30.44
C ASN A 685 3.35 16.27 31.27
N THR A 686 2.91 17.39 30.68
CA THR A 686 2.77 18.65 31.43
C THR A 686 1.65 18.52 32.45
N LEU A 687 0.51 17.92 32.08
CA LEU A 687 -0.62 17.70 32.98
C LEU A 687 -0.31 16.66 34.07
N ILE A 688 0.46 15.61 33.79
CA ILE A 688 0.90 14.62 34.79
C ILE A 688 1.77 15.29 35.87
N VAL A 689 2.64 16.22 35.45
CA VAL A 689 3.59 16.87 36.35
C VAL A 689 2.95 18.01 37.14
N LYS A 690 2.00 18.73 36.53
CA LYS A 690 1.29 19.85 37.16
C LYS A 690 0.38 19.39 38.30
N GLU A 691 0.29 20.24 39.30
CA GLU A 691 -0.59 20.11 40.46
C GLU A 691 -1.41 21.39 40.60
N TYR A 692 -2.61 21.29 41.15
CA TYR A 692 -3.46 22.41 41.55
C TYR A 692 -3.93 22.23 42.99
N VAL A 693 -4.37 23.31 43.62
CA VAL A 693 -4.98 23.27 44.95
C VAL A 693 -6.49 23.25 44.75
N ASP A 694 -7.17 22.26 45.33
CA ASP A 694 -8.63 22.17 45.28
C ASP A 694 -9.30 23.13 46.28
N GLU A 695 -10.64 23.13 46.31
CA GLU A 695 -11.43 24.02 47.18
C GLU A 695 -11.21 23.75 48.67
N ASP A 696 -10.76 22.54 49.01
CA ASP A 696 -10.44 22.13 50.39
C ASP A 696 -8.98 22.41 50.76
N GLY A 697 -8.21 23.06 49.88
CA GLY A 697 -6.81 23.40 50.11
C GLY A 697 -5.83 22.23 49.87
N VAL A 698 -6.29 21.12 49.29
CA VAL A 698 -5.47 19.92 49.05
C VAL A 698 -4.79 20.00 47.69
N ILE A 699 -3.50 19.65 47.65
CA ILE A 699 -2.73 19.60 46.41
C ILE A 699 -3.10 18.33 45.64
N GLN A 700 -3.70 18.51 44.47
CA GLN A 700 -4.13 17.44 43.58
C GLN A 700 -3.32 17.45 42.28
N PRO A 701 -2.94 16.28 41.73
CA PRO A 701 -2.42 16.23 40.36
C PRO A 701 -3.53 16.59 39.37
N TYR A 702 -3.18 17.27 38.28
CA TYR A 702 -4.13 17.53 37.20
C TYR A 702 -4.63 16.21 36.57
N ILE A 703 -3.71 15.28 36.27
CA ILE A 703 -4.03 13.92 35.82
C ILE A 703 -3.05 12.90 36.42
N ASP A 704 -3.53 11.66 36.55
CA ASP A 704 -2.82 10.51 37.12
C ASP A 704 -3.14 9.22 36.34
N GLU A 705 -2.64 8.07 36.79
CA GLU A 705 -2.84 6.78 36.11
C GLU A 705 -4.30 6.28 36.08
N ASP A 706 -5.13 6.75 37.02
CA ASP A 706 -6.52 6.34 37.18
C ASP A 706 -7.51 7.25 36.42
N THR A 707 -7.02 8.42 35.95
CA THR A 707 -7.74 9.35 35.10
C THR A 707 -8.21 8.68 33.81
N GLU A 708 -9.50 8.85 33.47
CA GLU A 708 -10.07 8.33 32.23
C GLU A 708 -9.79 9.27 31.05
N VAL A 709 -9.10 8.76 30.04
CA VAL A 709 -8.75 9.51 28.83
C VAL A 709 -9.68 9.14 27.68
N ILE A 710 -10.36 10.14 27.12
CA ILE A 710 -11.30 10.00 26.02
C ILE A 710 -10.70 10.67 24.78
N ILE A 711 -10.50 9.90 23.71
CA ILE A 711 -9.91 10.41 22.47
C ILE A 711 -10.94 10.37 21.36
N GLU A 712 -11.18 11.51 20.70
CA GLU A 712 -11.98 11.53 19.47
C GLU A 712 -11.22 10.86 18.32
N VAL A 713 -11.91 10.01 17.57
CA VAL A 713 -11.36 9.30 16.43
C VAL A 713 -12.21 9.58 15.22
N ALA A 714 -11.54 9.93 14.13
CA ALA A 714 -12.12 10.10 12.81
C ALA A 714 -12.57 8.76 12.15
N ARG A 715 -12.83 7.69 12.92
CA ARG A 715 -13.28 6.39 12.43
C ARG A 715 -14.76 6.18 12.72
N GLU A 716 -15.47 5.86 11.65
CA GLU A 716 -16.80 5.27 11.71
C GLU A 716 -16.68 3.73 11.81
N LEU A 717 -17.53 3.11 12.64
CA LEU A 717 -17.88 1.70 12.49
C LEU A 717 -19.00 1.62 11.45
N ASN A 718 -18.73 1.02 10.30
CA ASN A 718 -19.78 0.80 9.29
C ASN A 718 -20.76 -0.26 9.82
N ASP A 719 -22.06 0.07 9.83
CA ASP A 719 -23.13 -0.89 10.11
C ASP A 719 -23.15 -2.02 9.06
N ASN A 720 -23.76 -3.17 9.38
CA ASN A 720 -23.74 -4.35 8.49
C ASN A 720 -24.34 -4.03 7.10
N ASN A 721 -25.43 -3.26 7.06
CA ASN A 721 -26.09 -2.86 5.82
C ASN A 721 -25.21 -1.93 4.97
N LYS A 722 -24.45 -1.03 5.60
CA LYS A 722 -23.47 -0.14 4.97
C LYS A 722 -22.27 -0.92 4.47
N ARG A 723 -21.80 -1.94 5.19
CA ARG A 723 -20.74 -2.85 4.71
C ARG A 723 -21.17 -3.59 3.44
N ILE A 724 -22.37 -4.17 3.44
CA ILE A 724 -22.95 -4.83 2.27
C ILE A 724 -23.08 -3.85 1.08
N ALA A 725 -23.53 -2.61 1.34
CA ALA A 725 -23.60 -1.58 0.32
C ALA A 725 -22.20 -1.21 -0.23
N ILE A 726 -21.19 -1.06 0.64
CA ILE A 726 -19.80 -0.78 0.26
C ILE A 726 -19.22 -1.93 -0.57
N GLU A 727 -19.44 -3.18 -0.14
CA GLU A 727 -18.99 -4.36 -0.87
C GLU A 727 -19.63 -4.42 -2.26
N ARG A 728 -20.95 -4.17 -2.36
CA ARG A 728 -21.65 -4.07 -3.64
C ARG A 728 -21.02 -3.00 -4.53
N TYR A 729 -20.78 -1.80 -3.99
CA TYR A 729 -20.19 -0.67 -4.72
C TYR A 729 -18.75 -0.99 -5.18
N GLN A 730 -17.92 -1.59 -4.32
CA GLN A 730 -16.54 -1.97 -4.65
C GLN A 730 -16.47 -3.11 -5.67
N ARG A 731 -17.38 -4.10 -5.57
CA ARG A 731 -17.49 -5.21 -6.51
C ARG A 731 -17.86 -4.69 -7.90
N GLU A 732 -18.90 -3.87 -8.01
CA GLU A 732 -19.32 -3.29 -9.29
C GLU A 732 -18.17 -2.52 -9.97
N ARG A 733 -17.41 -1.72 -9.22
CA ARG A 733 -16.22 -1.04 -9.75
C ARG A 733 -15.10 -2.00 -10.16
N ARG A 734 -14.89 -3.09 -9.41
CA ARG A 734 -13.91 -4.12 -9.75
C ARG A 734 -14.31 -4.83 -11.04
N ASP A 735 -15.57 -5.23 -11.16
CA ASP A 735 -16.12 -5.91 -12.33
C ASP A 735 -16.06 -5.01 -13.55
N ASN A 736 -16.43 -3.73 -13.42
CA ASN A 736 -16.30 -2.75 -14.49
C ASN A 736 -14.83 -2.59 -14.91
N ARG A 737 -13.88 -2.52 -13.97
CA ARG A 737 -12.44 -2.48 -14.31
C ARG A 737 -11.94 -3.75 -14.96
N GLU A 738 -12.49 -4.91 -14.63
CA GLU A 738 -12.17 -6.16 -15.31
C GLU A 738 -12.69 -6.15 -16.75
N LYS A 739 -13.94 -5.72 -16.96
CA LYS A 739 -14.52 -5.50 -18.29
C LYS A 739 -13.66 -4.53 -19.11
N TYR A 740 -13.24 -3.42 -18.51
CA TYR A 740 -12.34 -2.45 -19.16
C TYR A 740 -10.99 -3.08 -19.51
N ARG A 741 -10.45 -3.94 -18.64
CA ARG A 741 -9.19 -4.65 -18.90
C ARG A 741 -9.34 -5.65 -20.04
N GLN A 742 -10.42 -6.43 -20.05
CA GLN A 742 -10.74 -7.37 -21.12
C GLN A 742 -10.90 -6.63 -22.45
N PHE A 743 -11.71 -5.57 -22.49
CA PHE A 743 -11.87 -4.71 -23.66
C PHE A 743 -10.53 -4.13 -24.15
N ILE A 744 -9.71 -3.58 -23.26
CA ILE A 744 -8.39 -3.04 -23.63
C ILE A 744 -7.48 -4.15 -24.19
N ASN A 745 -7.56 -5.38 -23.65
CA ASN A 745 -6.79 -6.51 -24.16
C ASN A 745 -7.28 -6.96 -25.54
N GLU A 746 -8.60 -7.09 -25.73
CA GLU A 746 -9.21 -7.44 -27.02
C GLU A 746 -8.94 -6.36 -28.07
N PHE A 747 -9.06 -5.08 -27.72
CA PHE A 747 -8.72 -3.94 -28.58
C PHE A 747 -7.23 -3.95 -28.97
N LYS A 748 -6.33 -4.34 -28.05
CA LYS A 748 -4.90 -4.54 -28.33
C LYS A 748 -4.60 -5.76 -29.21
N GLU A 749 -5.51 -6.73 -29.28
CA GLU A 749 -5.39 -7.92 -30.11
C GLU A 749 -5.96 -7.66 -31.51
N LYS A 750 -7.12 -7.00 -31.61
CA LYS A 750 -7.82 -6.67 -32.86
C LYS A 750 -7.13 -5.60 -33.72
N ASN A 751 -6.46 -4.60 -33.13
CA ASN A 751 -5.68 -3.62 -33.93
C ASN A 751 -4.51 -4.24 -34.73
N ASN A 752 -4.12 -5.47 -34.42
CA ASN A 752 -3.11 -6.20 -35.19
C ASN A 752 -3.69 -7.02 -36.36
N VAL A 753 -5.03 -7.11 -36.49
CA VAL A 753 -5.75 -7.92 -37.47
C VAL A 753 -7.09 -7.24 -37.79
N PHE A 754 -7.11 -6.25 -38.67
CA PHE A 754 -8.36 -5.84 -39.32
C PHE A 754 -8.47 -6.56 -40.66
N VAL A 755 -8.84 -7.85 -40.65
CA VAL A 755 -9.53 -8.55 -41.75
C VAL A 755 -10.36 -9.68 -41.14
N ASN A 756 -11.68 -9.61 -41.33
CA ASN A 756 -12.71 -10.63 -41.13
C ASN A 756 -13.02 -11.10 -39.70
N LEU A 757 -14.27 -10.87 -39.26
CA LEU A 757 -15.07 -11.89 -38.56
C LEU A 757 -16.56 -11.57 -38.65
N ASN A 758 -17.32 -12.64 -38.94
CA ASN A 758 -18.74 -12.71 -39.31
C ASN A 758 -19.67 -12.37 -38.13
N VAL A 759 -20.73 -11.62 -38.42
CA VAL A 759 -21.52 -10.79 -37.48
C VAL A 759 -22.76 -11.51 -36.92
N GLU A 760 -23.13 -12.67 -37.45
CA GLU A 760 -24.47 -13.23 -37.19
C GLU A 760 -24.63 -14.07 -35.89
N GLU A 761 -23.56 -14.45 -35.18
CA GLU A 761 -23.68 -15.37 -34.02
C GLU A 761 -23.50 -14.73 -32.61
N LYS A 762 -23.35 -13.41 -32.48
CA LYS A 762 -23.14 -12.76 -31.16
C LYS A 762 -24.06 -11.58 -30.85
N ILE A 763 -25.30 -11.67 -31.32
CA ILE A 763 -26.27 -10.57 -31.42
C ILE A 763 -26.64 -9.89 -30.07
N PRO A 764 -26.79 -10.54 -28.90
CA PRO A 764 -27.20 -9.82 -27.67
C PRO A 764 -26.08 -9.20 -26.80
N GLU A 765 -24.83 -9.70 -26.86
CA GLU A 765 -23.69 -9.04 -26.17
C GLU A 765 -23.13 -7.87 -26.97
N PHE A 766 -23.50 -7.83 -28.25
CA PHE A 766 -23.29 -6.76 -29.22
C PHE A 766 -24.33 -5.65 -29.09
N GLU A 767 -25.51 -5.89 -28.52
CA GLU A 767 -26.62 -4.92 -28.36
C GLU A 767 -26.31 -3.69 -27.47
N LEU A 768 -25.13 -3.61 -26.84
CA LEU A 768 -24.57 -2.41 -26.19
C LEU A 768 -23.21 -1.93 -26.75
N TRP A 769 -22.78 -2.43 -27.91
CA TRP A 769 -21.72 -1.81 -28.72
C TRP A 769 -22.22 -0.52 -29.41
N THR A 770 -23.43 -0.04 -29.10
CA THR A 770 -24.51 0.13 -30.11
C THR A 770 -25.17 1.47 -30.20
N GLU A 771 -24.73 2.50 -29.49
CA GLU A 771 -25.25 3.84 -29.80
C GLU A 771 -24.18 4.82 -30.28
N GLN A 772 -22.87 4.61 -30.08
CA GLN A 772 -21.86 5.65 -30.38
C GLN A 772 -20.45 5.18 -30.78
N THR A 773 -20.30 4.05 -31.46
CA THR A 773 -19.08 3.80 -32.26
C THR A 773 -19.31 4.34 -33.66
N PHE A 774 -18.99 5.62 -33.88
CA PHE A 774 -18.84 6.14 -35.23
C PHE A 774 -17.58 5.50 -35.85
N GLU A 775 -17.78 4.66 -36.87
CA GLU A 775 -16.67 4.06 -37.63
C GLU A 775 -15.85 5.12 -38.38
N GLU A 776 -16.49 6.25 -38.71
CA GLU A 776 -15.92 7.42 -39.38
C GLU A 776 -16.53 8.71 -38.81
N THR A 777 -15.70 9.73 -38.54
CA THR A 777 -16.14 11.06 -38.09
C THR A 777 -15.56 12.14 -39.01
N ILE A 778 -16.28 13.23 -39.23
CA ILE A 778 -15.83 14.33 -40.09
C ILE A 778 -15.26 15.47 -39.23
N ASP A 779 -14.04 15.92 -39.52
CA ASP A 779 -13.46 17.10 -38.87
C ASP A 779 -14.04 18.42 -39.41
N GLU A 780 -13.66 19.55 -38.80
CA GLU A 780 -14.13 20.90 -39.17
C GLU A 780 -13.80 21.31 -40.61
N LYS A 781 -12.96 20.55 -41.34
CA LYS A 781 -12.57 20.78 -42.74
C LYS A 781 -13.23 19.81 -43.71
N GLY A 782 -14.13 18.94 -43.23
CA GLY A 782 -14.78 17.94 -44.07
C GLY A 782 -13.98 16.64 -44.24
N ASN A 783 -12.91 16.41 -43.46
CA ASN A 783 -12.09 15.20 -43.62
C ASN A 783 -12.65 14.01 -42.83
N ILE A 784 -12.73 12.86 -43.49
CA ILE A 784 -13.09 11.58 -42.87
C ILE A 784 -11.93 11.12 -41.98
N ILE A 785 -12.18 11.03 -40.67
CA ILE A 785 -11.30 10.46 -39.66
C ILE A 785 -11.73 9.01 -39.41
N ALA A 786 -10.91 8.06 -39.85
CA ALA A 786 -11.04 6.64 -39.52
C ALA A 786 -10.10 6.22 -38.38
N ASN A 787 -10.41 5.12 -37.70
CA ASN A 787 -9.54 4.50 -36.69
C ASN A 787 -8.19 4.11 -37.31
N LYS A 788 -7.14 4.93 -37.10
CA LYS A 788 -5.77 4.57 -37.49
C LYS A 788 -5.07 3.77 -36.41
N ASN A 789 -4.25 2.84 -36.90
CA ASN A 789 -3.54 1.83 -36.15
C ASN A 789 -2.49 2.45 -35.20
N ASN A 790 -2.75 2.46 -33.88
CA ASN A 790 -1.84 3.02 -32.87
C ASN A 790 -1.18 1.91 -32.03
N ASN A 791 0.14 1.75 -32.19
CA ASN A 791 0.96 0.79 -31.43
C ASN A 791 1.16 1.16 -29.94
N ASP A 792 0.74 2.37 -29.51
CA ASP A 792 1.07 2.94 -28.19
C ASP A 792 0.15 2.55 -27.03
N ILE A 793 -1.01 1.95 -27.31
CA ILE A 793 -2.00 1.53 -26.29
C ILE A 793 -1.38 0.50 -25.31
N ARG A 794 -0.32 -0.21 -25.72
CA ARG A 794 0.29 -1.29 -24.93
C ARG A 794 1.01 -0.85 -23.65
N LYS A 795 1.41 0.42 -23.50
CA LYS A 795 2.37 0.84 -22.46
C LYS A 795 1.82 1.76 -21.35
N GLU A 796 0.58 2.24 -21.44
CA GLU A 796 0.11 3.28 -20.50
C GLU A 796 -0.36 2.74 -19.13
N LYS A 797 0.32 3.17 -18.06
CA LYS A 797 0.03 2.80 -16.66
C LYS A 797 -1.36 3.26 -16.17
N ASN A 798 -1.95 4.28 -16.81
CA ASN A 798 -3.25 4.86 -16.46
C ASN A 798 -4.36 4.52 -17.46
N ALA A 799 -4.15 3.61 -18.41
CA ALA A 799 -5.11 3.30 -19.49
C ALA A 799 -6.53 3.00 -18.96
N ILE A 800 -6.65 2.17 -17.93
CA ILE A 800 -7.93 1.83 -17.29
C ILE A 800 -8.61 3.09 -16.73
N LYS A 801 -7.83 4.00 -16.15
CA LYS A 801 -8.35 5.22 -15.53
C LYS A 801 -8.81 6.24 -16.57
N ARG A 802 -8.07 6.38 -17.69
CA ARG A 802 -8.51 7.20 -18.83
C ARG A 802 -9.82 6.69 -19.41
N TYR A 803 -9.91 5.38 -19.62
CA TYR A 803 -11.12 4.74 -20.14
C TYR A 803 -12.31 4.90 -19.19
N GLU A 804 -12.11 4.70 -17.89
CA GLU A 804 -13.14 4.92 -16.86
C GLU A 804 -13.67 6.37 -16.91
N LEU A 805 -12.80 7.37 -17.02
CA LEU A 805 -13.20 8.78 -17.15
C LEU A 805 -13.87 9.11 -18.48
N TRP A 806 -13.40 8.54 -19.58
CA TRP A 806 -13.97 8.72 -20.91
C TRP A 806 -15.40 8.16 -20.98
N CYS A 807 -15.66 6.99 -20.40
CA CYS A 807 -17.01 6.44 -20.28
C CYS A 807 -17.92 7.34 -19.43
N GLU A 808 -17.42 7.88 -18.30
CA GLU A 808 -18.19 8.82 -17.47
C GLU A 808 -18.57 10.12 -18.22
N GLN A 809 -17.75 10.52 -19.20
CA GLN A 809 -17.97 11.68 -20.04
C GLN A 809 -18.69 11.36 -21.35
N LYS A 810 -19.14 10.12 -21.55
CA LYS A 810 -19.74 9.65 -22.82
C LYS A 810 -18.89 9.99 -24.05
N GLY A 811 -17.58 9.90 -23.89
CA GLY A 811 -16.61 10.19 -24.94
C GLY A 811 -16.52 11.66 -25.37
N GLN A 812 -17.12 12.60 -24.66
CA GLN A 812 -17.04 14.03 -24.96
C GLN A 812 -16.06 14.76 -24.02
N CYS A 813 -15.24 15.66 -24.56
CA CYS A 813 -14.40 16.52 -23.74
C CYS A 813 -15.25 17.52 -22.96
N MET A 814 -15.14 17.52 -21.62
CA MET A 814 -15.89 18.44 -20.74
C MET A 814 -15.40 19.90 -20.78
N TYR A 815 -14.41 20.22 -21.60
CA TYR A 815 -13.90 21.58 -21.73
C TYR A 815 -14.09 22.17 -23.11
N THR A 816 -13.84 21.39 -24.17
CA THR A 816 -13.95 21.85 -25.55
C THR A 816 -15.28 21.49 -26.21
N GLY A 817 -16.01 20.51 -25.67
CA GLY A 817 -17.21 19.94 -26.29
C GLY A 817 -16.94 18.99 -27.46
N LYS A 818 -15.68 18.82 -27.87
CA LYS A 818 -15.28 17.92 -28.95
C LYS A 818 -15.38 16.46 -28.53
N MET A 819 -15.78 15.59 -29.45
CA MET A 819 -15.79 14.15 -29.24
C MET A 819 -14.38 13.60 -29.28
N ILE A 820 -14.07 12.72 -28.32
CA ILE A 820 -12.80 12.02 -28.20
C ILE A 820 -13.04 10.59 -28.66
N SER A 821 -12.43 10.18 -29.78
CA SER A 821 -12.50 8.79 -30.20
C SER A 821 -11.69 7.89 -29.27
N ILE A 822 -12.01 6.60 -29.23
CA ILE A 822 -11.24 5.62 -28.43
C ILE A 822 -9.77 5.56 -28.84
N SER A 823 -9.49 5.77 -30.13
CA SER A 823 -8.13 5.81 -30.69
C SER A 823 -7.37 7.07 -30.25
N GLN A 824 -8.06 8.21 -30.15
CA GLN A 824 -7.52 9.48 -29.64
C GLN A 824 -7.31 9.48 -28.13
N LEU A 825 -8.12 8.75 -27.36
CA LEU A 825 -8.05 8.71 -25.90
C LEU A 825 -6.65 8.35 -25.35
N PHE A 826 -5.93 7.51 -26.09
CA PHE A 826 -4.61 7.01 -25.71
C PHE A 826 -3.46 7.74 -26.42
N THR A 827 -3.72 8.85 -27.10
CA THR A 827 -2.68 9.71 -27.70
C THR A 827 -2.22 10.80 -26.73
N PRO A 828 -1.07 11.47 -27.00
CA PRO A 828 -0.63 12.64 -26.25
C PRO A 828 -1.57 13.85 -26.34
N GLU A 829 -2.53 13.84 -27.27
CA GLU A 829 -3.50 14.93 -27.44
C GLU A 829 -4.54 14.97 -26.32
N ILE A 830 -4.73 13.85 -25.62
CA ILE A 830 -5.65 13.72 -24.50
C ILE A 830 -4.87 13.50 -23.21
N GLU A 831 -5.27 14.21 -22.16
CA GLU A 831 -4.69 14.12 -20.82
C GLU A 831 -5.76 13.93 -19.75
N ILE A 832 -5.35 13.30 -18.63
CA ILE A 832 -6.17 13.30 -17.41
C ILE A 832 -5.97 14.64 -16.73
N GLU A 833 -7.03 15.42 -16.66
CA GLU A 833 -7.06 16.75 -16.09
C GLU A 833 -7.68 16.78 -14.69
N HIS A 834 -7.10 17.61 -13.83
CA HIS A 834 -7.62 17.95 -12.51
C HIS A 834 -8.62 19.11 -12.59
N THR A 835 -9.93 18.83 -12.47
CA THR A 835 -11.01 19.83 -12.50
C THR A 835 -10.68 21.06 -11.65
N ILE A 836 -10.35 20.85 -10.38
CA ILE A 836 -9.69 21.88 -9.57
C ILE A 836 -8.18 21.59 -9.57
N PRO A 837 -7.34 22.56 -10.01
CA PRO A 837 -5.90 22.38 -10.08
C PRO A 837 -5.30 21.93 -8.75
N ARG A 838 -4.35 21.01 -8.85
CA ARG A 838 -3.70 20.36 -7.70
C ARG A 838 -2.96 21.33 -6.76
N SER A 839 -2.59 22.50 -7.30
CA SER A 839 -1.95 23.59 -6.57
C SER A 839 -2.90 24.25 -5.56
N LEU A 840 -4.19 24.30 -5.90
CA LEU A 840 -5.23 24.93 -5.12
C LEU A 840 -5.94 23.91 -4.23
N LEU A 841 -6.24 22.73 -4.78
CA LEU A 841 -6.83 21.61 -4.05
C LEU A 841 -6.01 20.33 -4.30
N PRO A 842 -5.27 19.82 -3.29
CA PRO A 842 -4.38 18.66 -3.45
C PRO A 842 -5.13 17.32 -3.45
N ASP A 843 -6.12 17.16 -4.34
CA ASP A 843 -6.98 15.98 -4.46
C ASP A 843 -6.76 15.22 -5.79
N ASN A 844 -6.74 13.89 -5.71
CA ASN A 844 -6.57 12.96 -6.84
C ASN A 844 -7.68 11.91 -6.94
N THR A 845 -8.77 12.09 -6.21
CA THR A 845 -9.95 11.25 -6.35
C THR A 845 -10.53 11.34 -7.76
N MET A 846 -11.26 10.31 -8.18
CA MET A 846 -11.95 10.30 -9.49
C MET A 846 -12.94 11.48 -9.65
N ALA A 847 -13.44 12.04 -8.55
CA ALA A 847 -14.30 13.22 -8.56
C ALA A 847 -13.57 14.50 -8.99
N ASN A 848 -12.24 14.59 -8.84
CA ASN A 848 -11.45 15.73 -9.33
C ASN A 848 -10.94 15.53 -10.76
N LEU A 849 -11.26 14.42 -11.41
CA LEU A 849 -10.55 14.02 -12.62
C LEU A 849 -11.51 13.90 -13.79
N THR A 850 -11.02 14.33 -14.94
CA THR A 850 -11.68 14.26 -16.25
C THR A 850 -10.64 14.02 -17.33
N VAL A 851 -11.03 13.53 -18.49
CA VAL A 851 -10.21 13.54 -19.71
C VAL A 851 -10.51 14.79 -20.52
N CYS A 852 -9.47 15.44 -21.03
CA CYS A 852 -9.59 16.62 -21.86
C CYS A 852 -8.43 16.71 -22.86
N TYR A 853 -8.56 17.62 -23.84
CA TYR A 853 -7.47 17.92 -24.77
C TYR A 853 -6.32 18.63 -24.05
N SER A 854 -5.10 18.13 -24.25
CA SER A 854 -3.88 18.63 -23.61
C SER A 854 -3.68 20.11 -23.85
N ARG A 855 -3.95 20.60 -25.07
CA ARG A 855 -3.86 22.03 -25.43
C ARG A 855 -4.79 22.91 -24.60
N TYR A 856 -6.04 22.49 -24.40
CA TYR A 856 -6.98 23.25 -23.57
C TYR A 856 -6.52 23.27 -22.12
N ASN A 857 -6.00 22.15 -21.64
CA ASN A 857 -5.47 22.05 -20.28
C ASN A 857 -4.27 22.99 -20.06
N SER A 858 -3.27 22.95 -20.94
CA SER A 858 -2.03 23.70 -20.79
C SER A 858 -2.20 25.20 -21.03
N ASP A 859 -2.93 25.57 -22.08
CA ASP A 859 -2.90 26.93 -22.62
C ASP A 859 -4.04 27.79 -22.06
N ILE A 860 -5.20 27.18 -21.79
CA ILE A 860 -6.42 27.91 -21.43
C ILE A 860 -6.73 27.71 -19.95
N LYS A 861 -7.04 26.48 -19.53
CA LYS A 861 -7.42 26.22 -18.13
C LYS A 861 -6.26 26.48 -17.20
N ASN A 862 -5.12 25.85 -17.46
CA ASN A 862 -3.91 25.91 -16.66
C ASN A 862 -4.23 25.80 -15.16
N ASN A 863 -3.84 26.78 -14.35
CA ASN A 863 -4.04 26.76 -12.91
C ASN A 863 -5.36 27.41 -12.45
N ARG A 864 -6.40 27.40 -13.30
CA ARG A 864 -7.73 28.00 -13.03
C ARG A 864 -8.84 26.96 -12.85
N MET A 865 -9.93 27.38 -12.22
CA MET A 865 -11.17 26.59 -12.08
C MET A 865 -12.02 26.68 -13.35
N PRO A 866 -12.91 25.71 -13.64
CA PRO A 866 -13.74 25.72 -14.83
C PRO A 866 -14.62 26.96 -14.95
N THR A 867 -15.12 27.49 -13.83
CA THR A 867 -15.93 28.73 -13.75
C THR A 867 -15.20 29.97 -14.27
N VAL A 868 -13.87 29.95 -14.27
CA VAL A 868 -13.01 31.06 -14.73
C VAL A 868 -12.60 30.87 -16.21
N CYS A 869 -12.95 29.75 -16.83
CA CYS A 869 -12.63 29.52 -18.23
C CYS A 869 -13.47 30.43 -19.15
N PRO A 870 -12.89 30.91 -20.27
CA PRO A 870 -13.56 31.84 -21.16
C PRO A 870 -14.84 31.27 -21.78
N ASN A 871 -14.92 29.96 -21.97
CA ASN A 871 -16.09 29.25 -22.49
C ASN A 871 -16.92 28.55 -21.40
N TYR A 872 -16.95 29.08 -20.18
CA TYR A 872 -17.78 28.46 -19.14
C TYR A 872 -19.27 28.56 -19.47
N GLU A 873 -19.75 29.77 -19.81
CA GLU A 873 -21.16 30.03 -20.12
C GLU A 873 -21.46 30.13 -21.62
N ASN A 874 -20.52 30.66 -22.41
CA ASN A 874 -20.70 30.93 -23.84
C ASN A 874 -19.70 30.17 -24.69
N ASP A 875 -20.02 29.98 -25.97
CA ASP A 875 -19.10 29.40 -26.94
C ASP A 875 -17.96 30.37 -27.25
N THR A 876 -16.76 29.84 -27.49
CA THR A 876 -15.58 30.63 -27.88
C THR A 876 -14.80 29.89 -28.96
N ASN A 877 -13.78 30.57 -29.53
CA ASN A 877 -12.84 29.95 -30.46
C ASN A 877 -12.12 28.72 -29.88
N GLU A 878 -12.10 28.59 -28.55
CA GLU A 878 -11.43 27.49 -27.86
C GLU A 878 -12.35 26.29 -27.55
N GLY A 879 -13.66 26.43 -27.81
CA GLY A 879 -14.65 25.36 -27.64
C GLY A 879 -16.02 25.86 -27.18
N THR A 880 -16.98 24.93 -27.17
CA THR A 880 -18.37 25.22 -26.77
C THR A 880 -18.53 25.33 -25.25
N ALA A 881 -19.62 25.97 -24.81
CA ALA A 881 -19.92 26.28 -23.44
C ALA A 881 -19.85 25.04 -22.51
N ILE A 882 -19.22 25.18 -21.35
CA ILE A 882 -19.05 24.10 -20.36
C ILE A 882 -20.34 23.84 -19.58
N LYS A 883 -21.02 24.89 -19.13
CA LYS A 883 -22.19 24.82 -18.24
C LYS A 883 -23.33 23.93 -18.79
N PRO A 884 -23.72 24.01 -20.09
CA PRO A 884 -24.76 23.14 -20.63
C PRO A 884 -24.42 21.65 -20.60
N ARG A 885 -23.13 21.31 -20.75
CA ARG A 885 -22.64 19.91 -20.76
C ARG A 885 -22.66 19.25 -19.40
N LEU A 886 -22.89 20.01 -18.32
CA LEU A 886 -23.09 19.45 -16.97
C LEU A 886 -24.50 18.88 -16.77
N LYS A 887 -25.46 19.17 -17.67
CA LYS A 887 -26.86 18.72 -17.56
C LYS A 887 -27.01 17.20 -17.37
N PRO A 888 -26.35 16.32 -18.14
CA PRO A 888 -26.45 14.87 -17.91
C PRO A 888 -25.93 14.46 -16.53
N TRP A 889 -24.89 15.11 -16.02
CA TRP A 889 -24.37 14.82 -14.68
C TRP A 889 -25.33 15.31 -13.59
N ILE A 890 -25.99 16.45 -13.80
CA ILE A 890 -27.05 16.98 -12.91
C ILE A 890 -28.21 15.97 -12.83
N GLU A 891 -28.68 15.47 -13.97
CA GLU A 891 -29.75 14.47 -14.04
C GLU A 891 -29.36 13.17 -13.32
N ILE A 892 -28.12 12.70 -13.50
CA ILE A 892 -27.60 11.51 -12.79
C ILE A 892 -27.54 11.76 -11.29
N ARG A 893 -27.00 12.91 -10.85
CA ARG A 893 -26.95 13.30 -9.43
C ARG A 893 -28.36 13.32 -8.84
N ASP A 894 -29.31 13.97 -9.51
CA ASP A 894 -30.67 14.16 -9.00
C ASP A 894 -31.46 12.85 -8.98
N ARG A 895 -31.23 11.96 -9.96
CA ARG A 895 -31.74 10.58 -9.91
C ARG A 895 -31.24 9.86 -8.67
N TYR A 896 -29.94 9.89 -8.38
CA TYR A 896 -29.39 9.24 -7.18
C TYR A 896 -29.83 9.92 -5.89
N LYS A 897 -30.00 11.24 -5.88
CA LYS A 897 -30.57 11.99 -4.76
C LYS A 897 -31.99 11.53 -4.46
N ASN A 898 -32.85 11.47 -5.48
CA ASN A 898 -34.23 11.02 -5.33
C ASN A 898 -34.29 9.58 -4.84
N LEU A 899 -33.50 8.68 -5.43
CA LEU A 899 -33.40 7.30 -4.95
C LEU A 899 -32.95 7.23 -3.49
N TYR A 900 -31.95 8.02 -3.09
CA TYR A 900 -31.50 8.11 -1.70
C TYR A 900 -32.59 8.63 -0.74
N GLU A 901 -33.25 9.74 -1.08
CA GLU A 901 -34.31 10.36 -0.27
C GLU A 901 -35.49 9.42 -0.08
N ILE A 902 -35.91 8.75 -1.15
CA ILE A 902 -36.98 7.75 -1.15
C ILE A 902 -36.70 6.63 -0.12
N ARG A 903 -35.44 6.19 0.02
CA ARG A 903 -35.09 5.13 0.98
C ARG A 903 -34.85 5.62 2.41
N LYS A 904 -34.92 6.93 2.70
CA LYS A 904 -34.79 7.43 4.09
C LYS A 904 -35.96 6.99 4.96
N LYS A 905 -37.17 7.02 4.41
CA LYS A 905 -38.40 6.65 5.12
C LYS A 905 -38.84 5.22 4.76
N PRO A 906 -39.47 4.49 5.69
CA PRO A 906 -40.08 3.19 5.39
C PRO A 906 -41.30 3.36 4.48
N PHE A 907 -41.53 2.38 3.60
CA PHE A 907 -42.74 2.29 2.79
C PHE A 907 -43.76 1.39 3.48
N GLY A 908 -44.56 1.99 4.37
CA GLY A 908 -45.58 1.25 5.13
C GLY A 908 -44.98 0.31 6.19
N ILE A 909 -45.69 -0.77 6.48
CA ILE A 909 -45.25 -1.82 7.42
C ILE A 909 -44.18 -2.67 6.74
N GLU A 910 -42.94 -2.54 7.19
CA GLU A 910 -41.78 -3.27 6.66
C GLU A 910 -41.38 -4.42 7.60
N ASP A 911 -41.21 -5.62 7.05
CA ASP A 911 -40.50 -6.70 7.74
C ASP A 911 -39.00 -6.41 7.83
N GLU A 912 -38.29 -7.16 8.68
CA GLU A 912 -36.86 -6.94 8.94
C GLU A 912 -36.00 -7.06 7.67
N ALA A 913 -36.35 -7.97 6.76
CA ALA A 913 -35.62 -8.18 5.52
C ALA A 913 -35.77 -6.99 4.55
N LYS A 914 -37.00 -6.47 4.39
CA LYS A 914 -37.30 -5.28 3.60
C LYS A 914 -36.65 -4.04 4.18
N LYS A 915 -36.71 -3.87 5.51
CA LYS A 915 -36.01 -2.79 6.23
C LYS A 915 -34.51 -2.82 5.97
N ASN A 916 -33.87 -3.99 6.12
CA ASN A 916 -32.44 -4.16 5.89
C ASN A 916 -32.06 -3.87 4.43
N LYS A 917 -32.81 -4.40 3.46
CA LYS A 917 -32.61 -4.13 2.03
C LYS A 917 -32.73 -2.64 1.71
N ARG A 918 -33.74 -1.95 2.24
CA ARG A 918 -33.92 -0.50 2.06
C ARG A 918 -32.73 0.28 2.63
N ILE A 919 -32.23 -0.08 3.81
CA ILE A 919 -31.07 0.57 4.42
C ILE A 919 -29.79 0.33 3.59
N GLN A 920 -29.61 -0.89 3.05
CA GLN A 920 -28.51 -1.20 2.11
C GLN A 920 -28.59 -0.34 0.84
N GLU A 921 -29.78 -0.25 0.23
CA GLU A 921 -30.04 0.58 -0.94
C GLU A 921 -29.79 2.06 -0.67
N LYS A 922 -30.27 2.57 0.47
CA LYS A 922 -30.02 3.95 0.94
C LYS A 922 -28.52 4.26 0.94
N HIS A 923 -27.72 3.41 1.58
CA HIS A 923 -26.27 3.62 1.65
C HIS A 923 -25.60 3.52 0.28
N TYR A 924 -26.04 2.57 -0.56
CA TYR A 924 -25.54 2.41 -1.93
C TYR A 924 -25.80 3.65 -2.80
N TYR A 925 -27.04 4.15 -2.81
CA TYR A 925 -27.40 5.34 -3.58
C TYR A 925 -26.75 6.60 -3.01
N LYS A 926 -26.56 6.68 -1.69
CA LYS A 926 -25.81 7.78 -1.05
C LYS A 926 -24.37 7.88 -1.59
N MET A 927 -23.67 6.76 -1.74
CA MET A 927 -22.29 6.78 -2.28
C MET A 927 -22.23 7.29 -3.73
N HIS A 928 -23.19 6.90 -4.58
CA HIS A 928 -23.28 7.41 -5.95
C HIS A 928 -23.66 8.89 -5.98
N TYR A 929 -24.65 9.30 -5.19
CA TYR A 929 -25.03 10.71 -5.04
C TYR A 929 -23.83 11.55 -4.59
N ASP A 930 -23.12 11.13 -3.55
CA ASP A 930 -21.96 11.87 -3.02
C ASP A 930 -20.85 11.99 -4.07
N TYR A 931 -20.61 10.95 -4.87
CA TYR A 931 -19.64 10.99 -5.98
C TYR A 931 -20.01 12.04 -7.04
N TRP A 932 -21.24 11.96 -7.57
CA TRP A 932 -21.69 12.86 -8.63
C TRP A 932 -21.88 14.30 -8.14
N ASN A 933 -22.33 14.47 -6.90
CA ASN A 933 -22.45 15.78 -6.27
C ASN A 933 -21.07 16.42 -6.07
N ASP A 934 -20.07 15.68 -5.57
CA ASP A 934 -18.70 16.18 -5.41
C ASP A 934 -18.07 16.54 -6.77
N LYS A 935 -18.30 15.71 -7.80
CA LYS A 935 -17.81 15.95 -9.16
C LYS A 935 -18.42 17.22 -9.77
N LEU A 936 -19.74 17.40 -9.66
CA LEU A 936 -20.44 18.61 -10.14
C LEU A 936 -20.01 19.86 -9.39
N ASN A 937 -19.95 19.81 -8.06
CA ASN A 937 -19.57 20.97 -7.25
C ASN A 937 -18.20 21.52 -7.65
N ARG A 938 -17.26 20.67 -8.05
CA ARG A 938 -15.92 21.09 -8.50
C ARG A 938 -15.94 21.80 -9.86
N PHE A 939 -16.95 21.52 -10.69
CA PHE A 939 -17.17 22.23 -11.95
C PHE A 939 -17.90 23.55 -11.77
N THR A 940 -18.75 23.67 -10.74
CA THR A 940 -19.64 24.82 -10.57
C THR A 940 -19.22 25.79 -9.46
N THR A 941 -18.23 25.44 -8.64
CA THR A 941 -17.83 26.30 -7.53
C THR A 941 -17.06 27.53 -8.00
N GLU A 942 -17.28 28.62 -7.29
CA GLU A 942 -16.51 29.86 -7.41
C GLU A 942 -15.42 29.95 -6.34
N GLU A 943 -15.54 29.16 -5.27
CA GLU A 943 -14.59 29.12 -4.15
C GLU A 943 -14.18 27.70 -3.78
N ILE A 944 -12.95 27.54 -3.30
CA ILE A 944 -12.41 26.23 -2.91
C ILE A 944 -12.64 26.01 -1.43
N LYS A 945 -13.44 25.00 -1.10
CA LYS A 945 -13.72 24.62 0.29
C LYS A 945 -12.57 23.78 0.86
N GLU A 946 -12.04 24.16 2.01
CA GLU A 946 -11.00 23.38 2.71
C GLU A 946 -11.45 21.95 3.07
N SER A 947 -12.76 21.75 3.27
CA SER A 947 -13.37 20.45 3.57
C SER A 947 -13.17 19.39 2.47
N TRP A 948 -12.80 19.79 1.24
CA TRP A 948 -12.50 18.86 0.16
C TRP A 948 -11.10 18.23 0.25
N VAL A 949 -10.24 18.71 1.14
CA VAL A 949 -8.93 18.12 1.40
C VAL A 949 -9.09 16.83 2.22
N ARG A 950 -9.43 15.72 1.56
CA ARG A 950 -9.65 14.39 2.20
C ARG A 950 -8.42 13.80 2.89
N ARG A 951 -7.25 14.44 2.82
CA ARG A 951 -5.99 13.95 3.38
C ARG A 951 -5.89 14.11 4.91
N GLN A 952 -6.58 15.12 5.47
CA GLN A 952 -6.65 15.30 6.93
C GLN A 952 -7.27 14.06 7.59
N LEU A 953 -8.34 13.50 7.02
CA LEU A 953 -9.07 12.35 7.58
C LEU A 953 -8.24 11.06 7.67
N THR A 954 -7.52 10.65 6.62
CA THR A 954 -6.73 9.41 6.68
C THR A 954 -5.54 9.50 7.64
N ASP A 955 -4.94 10.70 7.76
CA ASP A 955 -3.80 10.88 8.64
C ASP A 955 -4.25 11.07 10.10
N THR A 956 -5.35 11.78 10.40
CA THR A 956 -5.94 11.87 11.75
C THR A 956 -6.45 10.52 12.26
N GLN A 957 -6.99 9.67 11.36
CA GLN A 957 -7.35 8.29 11.68
C GLN A 957 -6.16 7.45 12.17
N MET A 958 -4.97 7.67 11.58
CA MET A 958 -3.77 6.95 11.99
C MET A 958 -3.30 7.45 13.36
N VAL A 959 -3.25 8.78 13.56
CA VAL A 959 -2.89 9.40 14.85
C VAL A 959 -3.77 8.86 15.97
N SER A 960 -5.08 8.92 15.79
CA SER A 960 -6.06 8.46 16.77
C SER A 960 -5.90 6.98 17.15
N LYS A 961 -5.63 6.11 16.16
CA LYS A 961 -5.45 4.66 16.40
C LYS A 961 -4.24 4.36 17.28
N TYR A 962 -3.12 5.05 17.04
CA TYR A 962 -1.88 4.82 17.80
C TYR A 962 -1.82 5.66 19.09
N ALA A 963 -2.58 6.76 19.18
CA ALA A 963 -2.72 7.56 20.39
C ALA A 963 -3.30 6.74 21.54
N ARG A 964 -4.31 5.89 21.26
CA ARG A 964 -4.87 4.98 22.28
C ARG A 964 -3.80 4.07 22.89
N GLU A 965 -3.05 3.35 22.05
CA GLU A 965 -1.99 2.44 22.52
C GLU A 965 -0.88 3.22 23.23
N PHE A 966 -0.55 4.41 22.76
CA PHE A 966 0.42 5.29 23.39
C PHE A 966 -0.01 5.71 24.80
N LEU A 967 -1.26 6.14 24.98
CA LEU A 967 -1.76 6.60 26.27
C LEU A 967 -1.93 5.45 27.26
N LYS A 968 -2.29 4.25 26.79
CA LYS A 968 -2.31 3.01 27.59
C LYS A 968 -0.94 2.59 28.14
N THR A 969 0.14 3.27 27.77
CA THR A 969 1.44 3.04 28.42
C THR A 969 1.47 3.57 29.85
N TYR A 970 0.62 4.55 30.20
CA TYR A 970 0.55 5.17 31.53
C TYR A 970 -0.87 5.10 32.14
N PHE A 971 -1.92 5.41 31.36
CA PHE A 971 -3.29 5.45 31.86
C PHE A 971 -3.94 4.07 31.83
N LYS A 972 -4.61 3.69 32.91
CA LYS A 972 -5.36 2.42 33.01
C LYS A 972 -6.64 2.46 32.16
N LYS A 973 -7.27 3.63 32.02
CA LYS A 973 -8.55 3.81 31.32
C LYS A 973 -8.39 4.74 30.12
N VAL A 974 -8.39 4.17 28.91
CA VAL A 974 -8.35 4.94 27.66
C VAL A 974 -9.46 4.48 26.72
N THR A 975 -10.43 5.36 26.51
CA THR A 975 -11.60 5.17 25.65
C THR A 975 -11.50 6.04 24.40
N VAL A 976 -12.34 5.69 23.43
CA VAL A 976 -12.22 6.13 22.05
C VAL A 976 -13.61 6.45 21.56
N GLN A 977 -13.86 7.69 21.15
CA GLN A 977 -15.18 8.14 20.69
C GLN A 977 -15.18 8.45 19.19
N ASN A 978 -16.32 8.27 18.55
CA ASN A 978 -16.49 8.56 17.12
C ASN A 978 -16.88 10.03 16.94
N GLY A 979 -16.18 10.75 16.06
CA GLY A 979 -16.47 12.17 15.80
C GLY A 979 -17.88 12.48 15.31
N ARG A 980 -18.60 11.51 14.72
CA ARG A 980 -20.03 11.70 14.43
C ARG A 980 -20.87 11.74 15.70
N THR A 981 -20.59 10.86 16.67
CA THR A 981 -21.27 10.85 17.95
C THR A 981 -21.05 12.18 18.65
N THR A 982 -19.81 12.67 18.69
CA THR A 982 -19.48 14.01 19.19
C THR A 982 -20.22 15.12 18.43
N ALA A 983 -20.34 15.03 17.11
CA ALA A 983 -21.10 16.00 16.32
C ALA A 983 -22.62 15.96 16.57
N ASP A 984 -23.19 14.76 16.72
CA ASP A 984 -24.62 14.57 17.00
C ASP A 984 -24.93 15.10 18.42
N TYR A 985 -24.10 14.77 19.43
CA TYR A 985 -24.25 15.30 20.80
C TYR A 985 -23.99 16.81 20.89
N ARG A 986 -23.09 17.36 20.08
CA ARG A 986 -22.89 18.81 19.99
C ARG A 986 -24.17 19.53 19.57
N LYS A 987 -24.94 18.92 18.66
CA LYS A 987 -26.26 19.45 18.26
C LYS A 987 -27.31 19.26 19.34
N ILE A 988 -27.36 18.08 19.95
CA ILE A 988 -28.31 17.76 21.04
C ILE A 988 -28.12 18.71 22.22
N PHE A 989 -26.87 18.99 22.60
CA PHE A 989 -26.54 19.92 23.69
C PHE A 989 -26.65 21.40 23.31
N GLY A 990 -27.06 21.74 22.09
CA GLY A 990 -27.29 23.12 21.67
C GLY A 990 -26.02 23.93 21.36
N PHE A 991 -24.84 23.32 21.31
CA PHE A 991 -23.61 23.98 20.90
C PHE A 991 -23.56 24.27 19.37
N GLN A 992 -24.45 23.66 18.60
CA GLN A 992 -24.61 23.87 17.15
C GLN A 992 -26.08 23.62 16.75
N SER A 993 -26.68 24.52 15.96
CA SER A 993 -28.07 24.33 15.50
C SER A 993 -28.19 23.21 14.44
N GLU A 994 -29.35 22.54 14.36
CA GLU A 994 -29.51 21.29 13.56
C GLU A 994 -29.11 21.43 12.09
N ASN A 995 -29.35 22.61 11.50
CA ASN A 995 -29.16 22.92 10.07
C ASN A 995 -27.87 23.70 9.78
N GLU A 996 -27.12 24.13 10.80
CA GLU A 996 -25.96 24.98 10.63
C GLU A 996 -24.69 24.15 10.37
N ILE A 997 -23.85 24.64 9.46
CA ILE A 997 -22.54 24.04 9.18
C ILE A 997 -21.56 24.60 10.21
N LYS A 998 -20.82 23.71 10.88
CA LYS A 998 -19.81 24.06 11.91
C LYS A 998 -18.89 25.19 11.39
N SER A 999 -18.93 26.36 12.03
CA SER A 999 -17.95 27.43 11.79
C SER A 999 -16.56 26.94 12.21
N ARG A 1000 -15.57 27.15 11.34
CA ARG A 1000 -14.16 26.80 11.57
C ARG A 1000 -13.29 28.03 11.79
N ASP A 1001 -13.91 29.19 11.95
CA ASP A 1001 -13.23 30.49 11.92
C ASP A 1001 -12.42 30.76 13.19
N LYS A 1002 -12.78 30.09 14.30
CA LYS A 1002 -12.07 30.15 15.58
C LYS A 1002 -11.62 28.76 16.02
N HIS A 1003 -10.38 28.60 16.46
CA HIS A 1003 -9.83 27.32 16.90
C HIS A 1003 -10.43 26.78 18.22
N THR A 1004 -11.19 27.60 18.95
CA THR A 1004 -11.89 27.20 20.19
C THR A 1004 -12.82 26.01 20.01
N HIS A 1005 -13.33 25.79 18.78
CA HIS A 1005 -14.14 24.63 18.48
C HIS A 1005 -13.47 23.29 18.81
N HIS A 1006 -12.13 23.20 18.79
CA HIS A 1006 -11.43 21.98 19.19
C HIS A 1006 -11.57 21.67 20.69
N SER A 1007 -11.62 22.70 21.54
CA SER A 1007 -11.86 22.50 22.97
C SER A 1007 -13.30 22.12 23.25
N ILE A 1008 -14.25 22.65 22.47
CA ILE A 1008 -15.67 22.28 22.55
C ILE A 1008 -15.85 20.83 22.12
N ASP A 1009 -15.22 20.43 21.03
CA ASP A 1009 -15.20 19.03 20.56
C ASP A 1009 -14.59 18.08 21.60
N ALA A 1010 -13.59 18.53 22.37
CA ALA A 1010 -13.03 17.74 23.46
C ALA A 1010 -13.93 17.71 24.72
N ALA A 1011 -14.81 18.68 24.92
CA ALA A 1011 -15.73 18.75 26.05
C ALA A 1011 -16.97 17.84 25.85
N VAL A 1012 -17.44 17.74 24.60
CA VAL A 1012 -18.55 16.88 24.17
C VAL A 1012 -18.11 15.43 24.07
#